data_AF-A0A6P8CIJ0-F1
#
_entry.id   AF-A0A6P8CIJ0-F1
#
_cell.length_a   1.000
_cell.length_b   1.000
_cell.length_c   1.000
_cell.angle_alpha   90.00
_cell.angle_beta   90.00
_cell.angle_gamma   90.00
#
_symmetry.space_group_name_H-M   'P 1'
#
loop_
_entity.id
_entity.type
_entity.pdbx_description
1 polymer ?
#
loop_
_entity_poly.entity_id
_entity_poly.type
_entity_poly.pdbx_seq_one_letter_code
_entity_poly.pdbx_strand_id
1 'polypeptide(L)'
;MAGEASSNEVLRRAVEAIKSSDVVESRTELISGLGDLVISKKCDICFLFENLIAFWEDFTCLDVSQCTLNKSIVQVASNYVVSGKSGVLSLFLVLGTKASLWSRKHFKMTIMSMEDSHEEEHSKVFYQLLLDVLNFSAASFSAPTDSYAFEENNLVGIVENSILEQLALMKDLLEHITRLESYGSEVLKVSQLVIDSIIRFCGEQCQAKSWDSFSKNPDKEGIMDCEGTISVNPIINIRKYAIQRLCELGTVAAKGGHLVSILNTSWKGVVTLLQQDNGSLEAVLDVSDIILKLISLANHSLRSAAESWSSSLKEPISVAVARRTFVPVKFYLVNAVKISSFCPTQAFLVHREIILCVMMISSFRVSLSTETNLKIASEVSSELLEQMSMSLLYSILNPDEVEEQMKFEIMDRLFTSEGCHSSSQEDPCGHNIMQMEKIFSLTCDSISCTKTLILGRVLLFMCLLRSSIDAEENVKIVITRKLGWLFNMLIDEEVYACILSMQIPLSHGTKQKTQFVWEPMFLSLLESLKTFMIAASSSLAWGELVSFLLDNIFHPHLLCWEIVMELLCFLMRYAEKNVASSLIDKLCSCFKSVACLGSILDPNSAVRKIARSISMLVKCGAQPVADRVHSSLIGGDRSQLSSVMLVALLMEGFSLQLLSDNFREIVRKRIITDYCGFIETFHGKLLGACGSSLFGAPVFALSASLPSLQVNESGIDKKTLQFLFAILGTLSESSDTRVSYNCHRLLAETLGIFSHMNGLYKSNEMEAIILQLHKLFISKAASDTQQQRSKAELALFMAGFGHMDMSETEECKKGSAVCGLYHMLLRERHWALIHLAIASFGYFAARSSCNQLWRFVPDNAALSYDILGGYEVSEERFMCEFKAFLEKERALPELAPSSEQILLLQEEAALLKEAVRKKIQTLETEEMDCEVVEIDHEQLSSKRRKMPDGISKGVELLQSGLKVIGEGLSQWQKTQPNSLDLHDKLLTHFSCLEDAITNLASIAGSGSN
;
A
#
# COMPACT_ATOMS: atom_id res chain seq x y z
N MET A 1 4.71 79.08 40.99
CA MET A 1 3.79 78.36 41.88
C MET A 1 2.37 78.68 41.47
N ALA A 2 1.82 77.86 40.57
CA ALA A 2 0.40 77.83 40.20
C ALA A 2 0.01 76.36 40.32
N GLY A 3 -1.07 76.08 41.06
CA GLY A 3 -1.39 74.75 41.56
C GLY A 3 -1.66 73.73 40.46
N GLU A 4 -0.92 72.63 40.49
CA GLU A 4 -1.34 71.37 39.86
C GLU A 4 -2.65 70.94 40.52
N ALA A 5 -3.78 71.23 39.89
CA ALA A 5 -5.02 70.52 40.19
C ALA A 5 -4.75 69.03 39.96
N SER A 6 -5.03 68.17 40.94
CA SER A 6 -4.80 66.74 40.77
C SER A 6 -5.57 66.24 39.54
N SER A 7 -4.93 65.45 38.68
CA SER A 7 -5.52 64.87 37.44
C SER A 7 -6.94 64.30 37.65
N ASN A 8 -7.24 63.77 38.85
CA ASN A 8 -8.56 63.25 39.25
C ASN A 8 -9.66 64.32 39.33
N GLU A 9 -9.35 65.51 39.85
CA GLU A 9 -10.31 66.60 40.00
C GLU A 9 -10.73 67.20 38.65
N VAL A 10 -9.79 67.26 37.69
CA VAL A 10 -10.07 67.67 36.31
C VAL A 10 -10.95 66.64 35.60
N LEU A 11 -10.66 65.34 35.79
CA LEU A 11 -11.46 64.25 35.25
C LEU A 11 -12.91 64.25 35.80
N ARG A 12 -13.09 64.47 37.11
CA ARG A 12 -14.44 64.53 37.72
C ARG A 12 -15.28 65.68 37.18
N ARG A 13 -14.71 66.88 37.05
CA ARG A 13 -15.42 68.03 36.46
C ARG A 13 -15.79 67.80 35.00
N ALA A 14 -14.91 67.17 34.23
CA ALA A 14 -15.20 66.82 32.83
C ALA A 14 -16.36 65.81 32.73
N VAL A 15 -16.37 64.78 33.59
CA VAL A 15 -17.46 63.79 33.68
C VAL A 15 -18.79 64.43 34.11
N GLU A 16 -18.78 65.35 35.08
CA GLU A 16 -19.98 66.08 35.50
C GLU A 16 -20.52 66.99 34.39
N ALA A 17 -19.65 67.66 33.63
CA ALA A 17 -20.04 68.46 32.47
C ALA A 17 -20.73 67.62 31.39
N ILE A 18 -20.21 66.42 31.10
CA ILE A 18 -20.83 65.47 30.16
C ILE A 18 -22.21 65.04 30.65
N LYS A 19 -22.34 64.70 31.94
CA LYS A 19 -23.63 64.31 32.55
C LYS A 19 -24.69 65.40 32.51
N SER A 20 -24.27 66.66 32.58
CA SER A 20 -25.18 67.83 32.57
C SER A 20 -25.62 68.28 31.19
N SER A 21 -25.10 67.67 30.12
CA SER A 21 -25.38 68.07 28.75
C SER A 21 -26.47 67.18 28.13
N ASP A 22 -27.59 67.78 27.72
CA ASP A 22 -28.71 67.07 27.08
C ASP A 22 -28.55 66.95 25.54
N VAL A 23 -27.53 67.61 24.96
CA VAL A 23 -27.31 67.69 23.50
C VAL A 23 -26.23 66.70 23.08
N VAL A 24 -26.51 65.84 22.08
CA VAL A 24 -25.60 64.77 21.62
C VAL A 24 -24.27 65.33 21.08
N GLU A 25 -24.33 66.42 20.32
CA GLU A 25 -23.14 67.07 19.72
C GLU A 25 -22.24 67.65 20.80
N SER A 26 -22.82 68.38 21.78
CA SER A 26 -22.08 68.92 22.91
C SER A 26 -21.45 67.81 23.77
N ARG A 27 -22.16 66.70 23.99
CA ARG A 27 -21.60 65.52 24.68
C ARG A 27 -20.46 64.89 23.89
N THR A 28 -20.57 64.81 22.57
CA THR A 28 -19.54 64.26 21.68
C THR A 28 -18.23 65.05 21.76
N GLU A 29 -18.31 66.39 21.74
CA GLU A 29 -17.15 67.28 21.91
C GLU A 29 -16.51 67.12 23.30
N LEU A 30 -17.34 67.11 24.35
CA LEU A 30 -16.88 66.95 25.73
C LEU A 30 -16.21 65.59 25.97
N ILE A 31 -16.77 64.51 25.42
CA ILE A 31 -16.17 63.16 25.48
C ILE A 31 -14.85 63.13 24.73
N SER A 32 -14.79 63.69 23.53
CA SER A 32 -13.54 63.74 22.74
C SER A 32 -12.41 64.44 23.51
N GLY A 33 -12.74 65.50 24.26
CA GLY A 33 -11.79 66.19 25.16
C GLY A 33 -11.26 65.35 26.33
N LEU A 34 -11.91 64.23 26.70
CA LEU A 34 -11.35 63.27 27.68
C LEU A 34 -10.14 62.52 27.12
N GLY A 35 -10.02 62.42 25.79
CA GLY A 35 -8.90 61.75 25.12
C GLY A 35 -7.56 62.48 25.29
N ASP A 36 -7.61 63.79 25.52
CA ASP A 36 -6.42 64.66 25.67
C ASP A 36 -5.87 64.69 27.11
N LEU A 37 -6.56 64.06 28.06
CA LEU A 37 -6.13 64.01 29.46
C LEU A 37 -5.03 62.97 29.67
N VAL A 38 -3.94 63.35 30.35
CA VAL A 38 -2.88 62.38 30.74
C VAL A 38 -3.27 61.73 32.07
N ILE A 39 -3.87 60.54 32.01
CA ILE A 39 -4.28 59.76 33.18
C ILE A 39 -3.31 58.60 33.41
N SER A 40 -2.72 58.52 34.59
CA SER A 40 -1.72 57.49 34.92
C SER A 40 -2.11 56.59 36.10
N LYS A 41 -3.11 56.93 36.90
CA LYS A 41 -3.53 56.13 38.07
C LYS A 41 -4.60 55.12 37.70
N LYS A 42 -4.47 53.88 38.21
CA LYS A 42 -5.43 52.79 37.97
C LYS A 42 -6.86 53.17 38.37
N CYS A 43 -7.07 53.76 39.56
CA CYS A 43 -8.40 54.15 40.03
C CYS A 43 -9.07 55.21 39.14
N ASP A 44 -8.28 56.13 38.58
CA ASP A 44 -8.79 57.18 37.69
C ASP A 44 -9.17 56.61 36.32
N ILE A 45 -8.42 55.59 35.84
CA ILE A 45 -8.78 54.82 34.64
C ILE A 45 -10.07 54.01 34.88
N CYS A 46 -10.20 53.32 36.01
CA CYS A 46 -11.45 52.61 36.35
C CYS A 46 -12.65 53.56 36.38
N PHE A 47 -12.51 54.71 37.05
CA PHE A 47 -13.55 55.73 37.11
C PHE A 47 -13.92 56.26 35.72
N LEU A 48 -12.94 56.50 34.85
CA LEU A 48 -13.19 56.89 33.46
C LEU A 48 -14.02 55.82 32.74
N PHE A 49 -13.61 54.56 32.78
CA PHE A 49 -14.31 53.47 32.07
C PHE A 49 -15.72 53.18 32.59
N GLU A 50 -15.94 53.24 33.90
CA GLU A 50 -17.29 53.14 34.48
C GLU A 50 -18.23 54.21 33.92
N ASN A 51 -17.74 55.44 33.76
CA ASN A 51 -18.52 56.53 33.17
C ASN A 51 -18.65 56.38 31.65
N LEU A 52 -17.62 55.94 30.91
CA LEU A 52 -17.74 55.63 29.47
C LEU A 52 -18.79 54.54 29.20
N ILE A 53 -18.85 53.50 30.03
CA ILE A 53 -19.88 52.43 29.95
C ILE A 53 -21.29 52.98 30.24
N ALA A 54 -21.41 53.98 31.12
CA ALA A 54 -22.67 54.65 31.43
C ALA A 54 -23.09 55.68 30.36
N PHE A 55 -22.12 56.28 29.66
CA PHE A 55 -22.36 57.21 28.57
C PHE A 55 -22.70 56.53 27.23
N TRP A 56 -22.42 55.23 27.11
CA TRP A 56 -22.83 54.44 25.95
C TRP A 56 -24.37 54.42 25.83
N GLU A 57 -24.93 54.92 24.73
CA GLU A 57 -26.37 54.82 24.50
C GLU A 57 -26.71 53.58 23.67
N ASP A 58 -27.72 52.85 24.16
CA ASP A 58 -28.12 51.56 23.60
C ASP A 58 -29.13 51.66 22.43
N PHE A 59 -29.63 52.87 22.12
CA PHE A 59 -30.57 53.10 21.04
C PHE A 59 -29.85 53.13 19.67
N THR A 60 -30.46 52.52 18.66
CA THR A 60 -30.01 52.61 17.27
C THR A 60 -30.47 53.92 16.64
N CYS A 61 -29.69 54.48 15.73
CA CYS A 61 -30.00 55.76 15.07
C CYS A 61 -30.41 55.61 13.60
N LEU A 62 -31.16 56.60 13.13
CA LEU A 62 -31.46 56.81 11.71
C LEU A 62 -30.64 57.99 11.14
N ASP A 63 -29.81 58.65 11.96
CA ASP A 63 -28.96 59.78 11.62
C ASP A 63 -27.51 59.57 12.12
N VAL A 64 -26.62 60.53 11.85
CA VAL A 64 -25.17 60.42 12.15
C VAL A 64 -24.84 60.67 13.64
N SER A 65 -25.74 61.32 14.39
CA SER A 65 -25.47 61.86 15.72
C SER A 65 -25.03 60.78 16.72
N GLN A 66 -25.77 59.68 16.83
CA GLN A 66 -25.45 58.60 17.77
C GLN A 66 -24.23 57.78 17.37
N CYS A 67 -24.03 57.55 16.07
CA CYS A 67 -22.81 56.91 15.56
C CYS A 67 -21.57 57.74 15.91
N THR A 68 -21.67 59.08 15.86
CA THR A 68 -20.55 59.98 16.17
C THR A 68 -20.26 59.99 17.67
N LEU A 69 -21.29 60.03 18.52
CA LEU A 69 -21.14 59.94 19.97
C LEU A 69 -20.47 58.62 20.39
N ASN A 70 -21.01 57.48 19.95
CA ASN A 70 -20.46 56.16 20.26
C ASN A 70 -19.03 56.01 19.72
N LYS A 71 -18.71 56.63 18.58
CA LYS A 71 -17.35 56.66 18.02
C LYS A 71 -16.38 57.41 18.92
N SER A 72 -16.74 58.60 19.39
CA SER A 72 -15.91 59.35 20.35
C SER A 72 -15.65 58.56 21.64
N ILE A 73 -16.66 57.83 22.14
CA ILE A 73 -16.50 56.97 23.33
C ILE A 73 -15.43 55.88 23.11
N VAL A 74 -15.51 55.15 21.99
CA VAL A 74 -14.56 54.06 21.67
C VAL A 74 -13.15 54.59 21.41
N GLN A 75 -13.03 55.74 20.75
CA GLN A 75 -11.73 56.38 20.49
C GLN A 75 -11.02 56.79 21.78
N VAL A 76 -11.74 57.43 22.70
CA VAL A 76 -11.21 57.75 24.03
C VAL A 76 -10.81 56.48 24.77
N ALA A 77 -11.67 55.45 24.78
CA ALA A 77 -11.37 54.19 25.44
C ALA A 77 -10.10 53.52 24.89
N SER A 78 -9.91 53.55 23.56
CA SER A 78 -8.77 52.91 22.88
C SER A 78 -7.41 53.48 23.30
N ASN A 79 -7.31 54.78 23.60
CA ASN A 79 -6.07 55.43 24.07
C ASN A 79 -5.52 54.81 25.37
N TYR A 80 -6.41 54.25 26.21
CA TYR A 80 -6.05 53.72 27.53
C TYR A 80 -5.88 52.21 27.55
N VAL A 81 -6.34 51.46 26.54
CA VAL A 81 -6.13 50.01 26.44
C VAL A 81 -4.67 49.68 26.12
N VAL A 82 -4.02 50.47 25.25
CA VAL A 82 -2.62 50.27 24.80
C VAL A 82 -1.60 50.50 25.93
N SER A 83 -1.95 51.28 26.96
CA SER A 83 -1.09 51.57 28.12
C SER A 83 -1.26 50.59 29.30
N GLY A 84 -1.97 49.48 29.06
CA GLY A 84 -2.57 48.57 30.04
C GLY A 84 -1.78 48.35 31.34
N LYS A 85 -2.37 48.82 32.45
CA LYS A 85 -1.97 48.47 33.83
C LYS A 85 -2.90 47.35 34.35
N SER A 86 -2.32 46.36 35.03
CA SER A 86 -3.02 45.17 35.53
C SER A 86 -4.30 45.49 36.34
N GLY A 87 -5.41 44.83 35.98
CA GLY A 87 -6.69 44.81 36.71
C GLY A 87 -7.78 45.79 36.28
N VAL A 88 -7.81 46.24 35.02
CA VAL A 88 -8.92 47.02 34.41
C VAL A 88 -9.62 46.24 33.26
N LEU A 89 -9.19 45.01 32.99
CA LEU A 89 -9.66 44.19 31.88
C LEU A 89 -11.19 43.98 31.88
N SER A 90 -11.81 43.75 33.04
CA SER A 90 -13.26 43.55 33.15
C SER A 90 -14.04 44.73 32.56
N LEU A 91 -13.59 45.95 32.81
CA LEU A 91 -14.23 47.16 32.29
C LEU A 91 -14.02 47.33 30.78
N PHE A 92 -12.85 46.96 30.26
CA PHE A 92 -12.58 46.97 28.82
C PHE A 92 -13.51 45.98 28.09
N LEU A 93 -13.61 44.77 28.63
CA LEU A 93 -14.45 43.70 28.10
C LEU A 93 -15.95 44.05 28.18
N VAL A 94 -16.43 44.65 29.28
CA VAL A 94 -17.82 45.10 29.41
C VAL A 94 -18.17 46.18 28.37
N LEU A 95 -17.32 47.20 28.21
CA LEU A 95 -17.53 48.24 27.19
C LEU A 95 -17.52 47.65 25.78
N GLY A 96 -16.54 46.79 25.49
CA GLY A 96 -16.45 46.09 24.19
C GLY A 96 -17.66 45.21 23.91
N THR A 97 -18.19 44.53 24.92
CA THR A 97 -19.40 43.68 24.79
C THR A 97 -20.63 44.52 24.47
N LYS A 98 -20.84 45.64 25.18
CA LYS A 98 -21.94 46.58 24.88
C LYS A 98 -21.81 47.13 23.46
N ALA A 99 -20.61 47.57 23.10
CA ALA A 99 -20.33 48.12 21.79
C ALA A 99 -20.62 47.11 20.68
N SER A 100 -20.16 45.87 20.81
CA SER A 100 -20.39 44.84 19.81
C SER A 100 -21.84 44.40 19.72
N LEU A 101 -22.57 44.33 20.83
CA LEU A 101 -24.00 44.04 20.82
C LEU A 101 -24.79 45.14 20.08
N TRP A 102 -24.47 46.40 20.36
CA TRP A 102 -25.07 47.54 19.68
C TRP A 102 -24.71 47.55 18.19
N SER A 103 -23.44 47.40 17.85
CA SER A 103 -22.96 47.34 16.46
C SER A 103 -23.64 46.21 15.68
N ARG A 104 -23.87 45.05 16.30
CA ARG A 104 -24.57 43.91 15.67
C ARG A 104 -26.03 44.25 15.36
N LYS A 105 -26.74 44.86 16.30
CA LYS A 105 -28.14 45.29 16.11
C LYS A 105 -28.24 46.37 15.03
N HIS A 106 -27.37 47.38 15.11
CA HIS A 106 -27.33 48.49 14.17
C HIS A 106 -26.98 48.01 12.76
N PHE A 107 -25.99 47.12 12.61
CA PHE A 107 -25.61 46.53 11.33
C PHE A 107 -26.78 45.82 10.62
N LYS A 108 -27.58 45.05 11.37
CA LYS A 108 -28.77 44.39 10.82
C LYS A 108 -29.80 45.40 10.32
N MET A 109 -30.04 46.49 11.06
CA MET A 109 -30.95 47.55 10.62
C MET A 109 -30.41 48.28 9.38
N THR A 110 -29.12 48.63 9.37
CA THR A 110 -28.48 49.30 8.22
C THR A 110 -28.56 48.46 6.96
N ILE A 111 -28.37 47.14 7.05
CA ILE A 111 -28.52 46.25 5.89
C ILE A 111 -29.97 46.17 5.42
N MET A 112 -30.93 46.10 6.35
CA MET A 112 -32.37 46.02 6.01
C MET A 112 -32.89 47.34 5.40
N SER A 113 -32.32 48.50 5.76
CA SER A 113 -32.73 49.81 5.22
C SER A 113 -32.10 50.17 3.87
N MET A 114 -31.04 49.46 3.46
CA MET A 114 -30.36 49.67 2.17
C MET A 114 -31.21 49.27 0.95
N GLU A 115 -32.32 48.55 1.14
CA GLU A 115 -33.24 48.23 0.04
C GLU A 115 -34.11 49.44 -0.39
N ASP A 116 -34.25 50.49 0.45
CA ASP A 116 -35.19 51.59 0.21
C ASP A 116 -34.65 53.04 0.42
N SER A 117 -33.39 53.26 0.82
CA SER A 117 -32.88 54.64 1.05
C SER A 117 -31.36 54.83 0.84
N HIS A 118 -30.98 55.95 0.20
CA HIS A 118 -29.59 56.40 -0.03
C HIS A 118 -29.12 57.36 1.08
N GLU A 119 -28.82 56.86 2.29
CA GLU A 119 -28.10 57.64 3.32
C GLU A 119 -26.62 57.21 3.42
N GLU A 120 -25.82 57.66 2.44
CA GLU A 120 -24.42 57.29 2.28
C GLU A 120 -23.51 57.79 3.43
N GLU A 121 -23.86 58.94 4.05
CA GLU A 121 -23.05 59.57 5.11
C GLU A 121 -23.17 58.84 6.46
N HIS A 122 -24.39 58.48 6.87
CA HIS A 122 -24.62 57.68 8.08
C HIS A 122 -23.92 56.32 8.01
N SER A 123 -24.01 55.64 6.85
CA SER A 123 -23.35 54.35 6.62
C SER A 123 -21.82 54.46 6.75
N LYS A 124 -21.20 55.52 6.21
CA LYS A 124 -19.75 55.76 6.33
C LYS A 124 -19.31 55.95 7.78
N VAL A 125 -20.04 56.76 8.55
CA VAL A 125 -19.70 57.00 9.96
C VAL A 125 -19.89 55.74 10.79
N PHE A 126 -20.95 54.98 10.54
CA PHE A 126 -21.19 53.70 11.20
C PHE A 126 -20.11 52.65 10.89
N TYR A 127 -19.71 52.47 9.62
CA TYR A 127 -18.66 51.50 9.29
C TYR A 127 -17.30 51.89 9.88
N GLN A 128 -17.01 53.18 10.01
CA GLN A 128 -15.82 53.62 10.74
C GLN A 128 -15.91 53.32 12.24
N LEU A 129 -17.07 53.56 12.87
CA LEU A 129 -17.31 53.17 14.26
C LEU A 129 -17.15 51.65 14.44
N LEU A 130 -17.67 50.85 13.52
CA LEU A 130 -17.54 49.39 13.56
C LEU A 130 -16.06 48.95 13.54
N LEU A 131 -15.25 49.56 12.69
CA LEU A 131 -13.80 49.31 12.67
C LEU A 131 -13.15 49.70 14.00
N ASP A 132 -13.52 50.86 14.56
CA ASP A 132 -13.00 51.34 15.84
C ASP A 132 -13.38 50.38 16.98
N VAL A 133 -14.62 49.85 16.99
CA VAL A 133 -15.11 48.85 17.96
C VAL A 133 -14.35 47.53 17.86
N LEU A 134 -14.14 47.02 16.65
CA LEU A 134 -13.40 45.78 16.45
C LEU A 134 -11.93 45.95 16.87
N ASN A 135 -11.29 47.06 16.50
CA ASN A 135 -9.91 47.37 16.91
C ASN A 135 -9.78 47.50 18.44
N PHE A 136 -10.72 48.19 19.08
CA PHE A 136 -10.79 48.29 20.54
C PHE A 136 -10.92 46.90 21.19
N SER A 137 -11.73 46.02 20.61
CA SER A 137 -11.94 44.66 21.10
C SER A 137 -10.67 43.80 20.96
N ALA A 138 -9.99 43.86 19.81
CA ALA A 138 -8.70 43.20 19.61
C ALA A 138 -7.64 43.67 20.62
N ALA A 139 -7.55 44.98 20.83
CA ALA A 139 -6.64 45.57 21.81
C ALA A 139 -6.98 45.13 23.25
N SER A 140 -8.27 45.01 23.58
CA SER A 140 -8.75 44.59 24.90
C SER A 140 -8.33 43.16 25.24
N PHE A 141 -8.46 42.22 24.30
CA PHE A 141 -7.94 40.86 24.47
C PHE A 141 -6.42 40.78 24.42
N SER A 142 -5.75 41.81 23.88
CA SER A 142 -4.31 41.83 23.71
C SER A 142 -3.52 42.48 24.84
N ALA A 143 -4.19 43.12 25.79
CA ALA A 143 -3.56 43.83 26.90
C ALA A 143 -2.72 42.89 27.81
N PRO A 144 -1.60 43.37 28.41
CA PRO A 144 -0.68 42.53 29.16
C PRO A 144 -1.31 41.85 30.38
N THR A 145 -0.95 40.59 30.55
CA THR A 145 -1.68 39.52 31.25
C THR A 145 -0.94 38.99 32.49
N ASP A 146 -0.15 39.81 33.20
CA ASP A 146 0.61 39.37 34.39
C ASP A 146 -0.33 38.77 35.44
N SER A 147 -0.38 37.42 35.47
CA SER A 147 -1.03 36.55 36.45
C SER A 147 -2.43 37.01 36.89
N TYR A 148 -3.43 36.78 36.05
CA TYR A 148 -4.84 36.92 36.46
C TYR A 148 -5.16 35.97 37.62
N ALA A 149 -5.30 36.50 38.82
CA ALA A 149 -6.01 35.80 39.88
C ALA A 149 -7.51 35.84 39.55
N PHE A 150 -8.03 34.83 38.84
CA PHE A 150 -9.48 34.62 38.68
C PHE A 150 -10.07 34.17 40.03
N GLU A 151 -9.99 35.03 41.04
CA GLU A 151 -10.57 34.78 42.37
C GLU A 151 -12.08 35.09 42.40
N GLU A 152 -12.62 35.76 41.37
CA GLU A 152 -14.03 36.13 41.26
C GLU A 152 -14.72 35.45 40.07
N ASN A 153 -15.76 34.64 40.34
CA ASN A 153 -16.64 34.01 39.34
C ASN A 153 -17.25 35.03 38.33
N ASN A 154 -17.39 36.30 38.74
CA ASN A 154 -17.92 37.37 37.88
C ASN A 154 -17.00 37.71 36.69
N LEU A 155 -15.68 37.59 36.83
CA LEU A 155 -14.74 37.91 35.75
C LEU A 155 -14.80 36.88 34.62
N VAL A 156 -14.98 35.60 34.97
CA VAL A 156 -15.13 34.50 34.00
C VAL A 156 -16.38 34.73 33.14
N GLY A 157 -17.52 35.02 33.77
CA GLY A 157 -18.77 35.30 33.05
C GLY A 157 -18.67 36.51 32.12
N ILE A 158 -17.92 37.55 32.51
CA ILE A 158 -17.65 38.71 31.65
C ILE A 158 -16.83 38.30 30.42
N VAL A 159 -15.73 37.55 30.61
CA VAL A 159 -14.87 37.07 29.52
C VAL A 159 -15.63 36.18 28.54
N GLU A 160 -16.40 35.23 29.07
CA GLU A 160 -17.25 34.33 28.28
C GLU A 160 -18.23 35.12 27.41
N ASN A 161 -18.99 36.04 28.02
CA ASN A 161 -19.96 36.86 27.31
C ASN A 161 -19.29 37.75 26.25
N SER A 162 -18.12 38.31 26.56
CA SER A 162 -17.35 39.10 25.60
C SER A 162 -16.92 38.27 24.39
N ILE A 163 -16.37 37.07 24.58
CA ILE A 163 -15.97 36.21 23.45
C ILE A 163 -17.20 35.83 22.60
N LEU A 164 -18.31 35.46 23.24
CA LEU A 164 -19.53 35.09 22.55
C LEU A 164 -20.09 36.23 21.69
N GLU A 165 -20.20 37.44 22.24
CA GLU A 165 -20.76 38.58 21.52
C GLU A 165 -19.85 39.08 20.39
N GLN A 166 -18.52 39.05 20.61
CA GLN A 166 -17.55 39.46 19.58
C GLN A 166 -17.55 38.51 18.39
N LEU A 167 -17.50 37.20 18.64
CA LEU A 167 -17.51 36.21 17.56
C LEU A 167 -18.89 36.14 16.87
N ALA A 168 -19.98 36.41 17.59
CA ALA A 168 -21.31 36.52 16.99
C ALA A 168 -21.46 37.76 16.11
N LEU A 169 -20.91 38.92 16.50
CA LEU A 169 -20.83 40.09 15.63
C LEU A 169 -20.06 39.75 14.35
N MET A 170 -18.89 39.12 14.46
CA MET A 170 -18.11 38.73 13.28
C MET A 170 -18.88 37.80 12.35
N LYS A 171 -19.61 36.84 12.90
CA LYS A 171 -20.43 35.92 12.09
C LYS A 171 -21.43 36.69 11.23
N ASP A 172 -22.18 37.60 11.85
CA ASP A 172 -23.16 38.44 11.15
C ASP A 172 -22.49 39.31 10.08
N LEU A 173 -21.31 39.88 10.38
CA LEU A 173 -20.52 40.67 9.41
C LEU A 173 -20.08 39.84 8.20
N LEU A 174 -19.63 38.60 8.42
CA LEU A 174 -19.12 37.71 7.36
C LEU A 174 -20.23 37.23 6.43
N GLU A 175 -21.43 36.95 6.95
CA GLU A 175 -22.58 36.55 6.14
C GLU A 175 -23.03 37.64 5.15
N HIS A 176 -22.71 38.91 5.44
CA HIS A 176 -23.10 40.06 4.63
C HIS A 176 -21.91 40.91 4.12
N ILE A 177 -20.68 40.37 4.14
CA ILE A 177 -19.46 41.11 3.81
C ILE A 177 -19.47 41.71 2.40
N THR A 178 -20.15 41.08 1.46
CA THR A 178 -20.26 41.55 0.06
C THR A 178 -21.12 42.81 -0.07
N ARG A 179 -21.95 43.12 0.93
CA ARG A 179 -22.80 44.33 0.98
C ARG A 179 -22.07 45.54 1.56
N LEU A 180 -20.87 45.37 2.10
CA LEU A 180 -20.07 46.40 2.76
C LEU A 180 -19.19 47.25 1.80
N GLU A 181 -19.37 47.09 0.48
CA GLU A 181 -18.68 47.82 -0.59
C GLU A 181 -17.18 48.13 -0.29
N SER A 182 -16.82 49.40 -0.10
CA SER A 182 -15.45 49.89 0.08
C SER A 182 -14.81 49.53 1.44
N TYR A 183 -15.61 49.17 2.45
CA TYR A 183 -15.13 48.85 3.81
C TYR A 183 -14.88 47.36 4.03
N GLY A 184 -15.39 46.47 3.17
CA GLY A 184 -15.33 45.02 3.38
C GLY A 184 -13.91 44.47 3.58
N SER A 185 -12.93 44.96 2.83
CA SER A 185 -11.52 44.54 2.96
C SER A 185 -10.91 44.88 4.32
N GLU A 186 -11.23 46.07 4.85
CA GLU A 186 -10.70 46.53 6.13
C GLU A 186 -11.40 45.83 7.30
N VAL A 187 -12.72 45.62 7.20
CA VAL A 187 -13.48 44.84 8.18
C VAL A 187 -12.95 43.41 8.28
N LEU A 188 -12.57 42.77 7.17
CA LEU A 188 -11.95 41.44 7.18
C LEU A 188 -10.59 41.42 7.89
N LYS A 189 -9.73 42.40 7.63
CA LYS A 189 -8.43 42.50 8.31
C LYS A 189 -8.60 42.66 9.82
N VAL A 190 -9.46 43.58 10.26
CA VAL A 190 -9.66 43.82 11.69
C VAL A 190 -10.37 42.63 12.34
N SER A 191 -11.33 41.99 11.66
CA SER A 191 -11.95 40.75 12.17
C SER A 191 -10.92 39.65 12.39
N GLN A 192 -9.97 39.48 11.46
CA GLN A 192 -8.87 38.54 11.63
C GLN A 192 -8.01 38.86 12.87
N LEU A 193 -7.68 40.14 13.09
CA LEU A 193 -6.92 40.58 14.27
C LEU A 193 -7.65 40.27 15.58
N VAL A 194 -8.97 40.45 15.64
CA VAL A 194 -9.76 40.13 16.83
C VAL A 194 -9.74 38.62 17.08
N ILE A 195 -9.95 37.80 16.04
CA ILE A 195 -9.90 36.34 16.16
C ILE A 195 -8.53 35.88 16.68
N ASP A 196 -7.44 36.38 16.09
CA ASP A 196 -6.07 36.06 16.53
C ASP A 196 -5.84 36.48 18.01
N SER A 197 -6.37 37.64 18.40
CA SER A 197 -6.28 38.13 19.79
C SER A 197 -7.04 37.23 20.77
N ILE A 198 -8.24 36.77 20.40
CA ILE A 198 -9.05 35.84 21.21
C ILE A 198 -8.36 34.48 21.34
N ILE A 199 -7.82 33.92 20.25
CA ILE A 199 -7.09 32.64 20.27
C ILE A 199 -5.89 32.75 21.22
N ARG A 200 -5.10 33.82 21.08
CA ARG A 200 -3.93 34.05 21.94
C ARG A 200 -4.33 34.23 23.41
N PHE A 201 -5.37 35.02 23.67
CA PHE A 201 -5.91 35.19 25.02
C PHE A 201 -6.32 33.84 25.63
N CYS A 202 -7.06 33.00 24.90
CA CYS A 202 -7.49 31.68 25.39
C CYS A 202 -6.31 30.70 25.60
N GLY A 203 -5.21 30.87 24.85
CA GLY A 203 -4.01 30.04 24.98
C GLY A 203 -3.11 30.43 26.16
N GLU A 204 -2.85 31.72 26.37
CA GLU A 204 -1.98 32.24 27.44
C GLU A 204 -2.51 31.94 28.85
N GLN A 205 -3.84 31.93 29.03
CA GLN A 205 -4.49 31.70 30.34
C GLN A 205 -4.26 30.30 30.91
N CYS A 206 -3.81 29.32 30.11
CA CYS A 206 -3.53 27.96 30.59
C CYS A 206 -2.08 27.72 31.04
N GLN A 207 -1.14 28.61 30.70
CA GLN A 207 0.25 28.46 31.15
C GLN A 207 0.49 29.06 32.54
N ALA A 208 -0.50 29.77 33.10
CA ALA A 208 -0.43 30.34 34.44
C ALA A 208 -0.48 29.22 35.50
N LYS A 209 0.69 28.89 36.07
CA LYS A 209 0.97 27.78 37.00
C LYS A 209 0.21 27.78 38.34
N SER A 210 -0.79 28.63 38.60
CA SER A 210 -1.33 28.83 39.96
C SER A 210 -2.64 28.12 40.31
N TRP A 211 -3.11 27.13 39.54
CA TRP A 211 -4.50 26.67 39.64
C TRP A 211 -4.74 25.21 40.07
N ASP A 212 -3.70 24.51 40.54
CA ASP A 212 -3.79 23.18 41.19
C ASP A 212 -4.63 23.17 42.50
N SER A 213 -5.16 24.31 42.93
CA SER A 213 -5.91 24.48 44.19
C SER A 213 -7.41 24.15 44.08
N PHE A 214 -8.01 24.13 42.87
CA PHE A 214 -9.43 23.83 42.71
C PHE A 214 -9.76 22.33 42.65
N SER A 215 -8.75 21.46 42.47
CA SER A 215 -8.96 19.99 42.38
C SER A 215 -8.71 19.25 43.70
N LYS A 216 -8.29 19.92 44.78
CA LYS A 216 -8.05 19.31 46.08
C LYS A 216 -9.10 19.73 47.11
N ASN A 217 -10.24 19.05 47.12
CA ASN A 217 -10.94 18.60 48.34
C ASN A 217 -12.26 17.89 47.98
N PRO A 218 -12.30 16.55 47.95
CA PRO A 218 -13.53 15.78 48.03
C PRO A 218 -13.73 15.15 49.43
N ASP A 219 -13.22 15.75 50.51
CA ASP A 219 -13.37 15.18 51.85
C ASP A 219 -13.87 16.24 52.85
N LYS A 220 -15.17 16.52 52.83
CA LYS A 220 -15.96 16.77 54.05
C LYS A 220 -17.41 16.30 53.86
N GLU A 221 -17.75 15.29 54.66
CA GLU A 221 -19.04 14.65 54.83
C GLU A 221 -20.20 15.64 55.03
N GLY A 222 -21.33 15.35 54.40
CA GLY A 222 -22.62 16.02 54.64
C GLY A 222 -23.63 15.75 53.52
N ILE A 223 -24.28 14.60 53.58
CA ILE A 223 -25.38 14.17 52.69
C ILE A 223 -26.52 15.20 52.67
N MET A 224 -26.94 15.66 51.48
CA MET A 224 -28.34 15.69 51.04
C MET A 224 -28.44 16.01 49.53
N ASP A 225 -29.27 15.23 48.83
CA ASP A 225 -29.54 15.29 47.38
C ASP A 225 -29.79 16.70 46.83
N CYS A 226 -28.97 17.11 45.86
CA CYS A 226 -29.28 18.06 44.81
C CYS A 226 -28.53 17.58 43.56
N GLU A 227 -29.19 17.53 42.39
CA GLU A 227 -28.55 17.26 41.09
C GLU A 227 -27.39 18.24 40.89
N GLY A 228 -26.19 17.80 41.26
CA GLY A 228 -24.99 18.60 41.30
C GLY A 228 -24.36 18.64 39.92
N THR A 229 -24.57 19.75 39.21
CA THR A 229 -23.71 20.18 38.12
C THR A 229 -22.25 20.07 38.57
N ILE A 230 -21.53 19.12 37.97
CA ILE A 230 -20.08 18.99 38.11
C ILE A 230 -19.49 20.39 37.92
N SER A 231 -18.77 20.93 38.92
CA SER A 231 -18.20 22.27 38.81
C SER A 231 -17.03 22.24 37.81
N VAL A 232 -17.36 22.36 36.52
CA VAL A 232 -16.40 22.41 35.43
C VAL A 232 -15.52 23.64 35.62
N ASN A 233 -14.21 23.47 35.49
CA ASN A 233 -13.23 24.56 35.58
C ASN A 233 -13.67 25.71 34.64
N PRO A 234 -13.86 26.95 35.15
CA PRO A 234 -14.37 28.09 34.36
C PRO A 234 -13.56 28.39 33.08
N ILE A 235 -12.26 28.04 33.06
CA ILE A 235 -11.38 28.21 31.90
C ILE A 235 -11.73 27.21 30.78
N ILE A 236 -12.15 26.00 31.12
CA ILE A 236 -12.60 24.98 30.15
C ILE A 236 -13.84 25.48 29.41
N ASN A 237 -14.77 26.15 30.11
CA ASN A 237 -15.95 26.75 29.50
C ASN A 237 -15.60 27.87 28.52
N ILE A 238 -14.71 28.80 28.91
CA ILE A 238 -14.23 29.87 28.00
C ILE A 238 -13.66 29.28 26.71
N ARG A 239 -12.82 28.25 26.81
CA ARG A 239 -12.24 27.55 25.65
C ARG A 239 -13.29 26.86 24.80
N LYS A 240 -14.22 26.15 25.43
CA LYS A 240 -15.34 25.48 24.76
C LYS A 240 -16.10 26.46 23.87
N TYR A 241 -16.52 27.60 24.41
CA TYR A 241 -17.28 28.60 23.65
C TYR A 241 -16.46 29.24 22.53
N ALA A 242 -15.19 29.55 22.79
CA ALA A 242 -14.29 30.03 21.75
C ALA A 242 -14.19 29.03 20.60
N ILE A 243 -13.93 27.74 20.88
CA ILE A 243 -13.82 26.69 19.86
C ILE A 243 -15.12 26.53 19.07
N GLN A 244 -16.28 26.46 19.75
CA GLN A 244 -17.58 26.33 19.08
C GLN A 244 -17.84 27.50 18.11
N ARG A 245 -17.59 28.74 18.55
CA ARG A 245 -17.78 29.92 17.72
C ARG A 245 -16.76 30.03 16.59
N LEU A 246 -15.50 29.64 16.81
CA LEU A 246 -14.50 29.56 15.75
C LEU A 246 -14.87 28.50 14.69
N CYS A 247 -15.44 27.37 15.09
CA CYS A 247 -15.96 26.35 14.18
C CYS A 247 -17.12 26.89 13.33
N GLU A 248 -18.07 27.62 13.94
CA GLU A 248 -19.14 28.30 13.21
C GLU A 248 -18.61 29.32 12.20
N LEU A 249 -17.67 30.18 12.62
CA LEU A 249 -17.04 31.19 11.76
C LEU A 249 -16.29 30.54 10.60
N GLY A 250 -15.52 29.49 10.86
CA GLY A 250 -14.83 28.71 9.82
C GLY A 250 -15.81 28.08 8.83
N THR A 251 -16.96 27.60 9.30
CA THR A 251 -18.01 27.04 8.44
C THR A 251 -18.67 28.11 7.56
N VAL A 252 -18.93 29.31 8.10
CA VAL A 252 -19.47 30.44 7.33
C VAL A 252 -18.46 30.90 6.28
N ALA A 253 -17.19 31.04 6.67
CA ALA A 253 -16.11 31.46 5.78
C ALA A 253 -15.86 30.46 4.62
N ALA A 254 -16.18 29.17 4.80
CA ALA A 254 -16.05 28.15 3.77
C ALA A 254 -16.94 28.40 2.54
N LYS A 255 -18.02 29.18 2.66
CA LYS A 255 -18.96 29.47 1.56
C LYS A 255 -18.43 30.52 0.56
N GLY A 256 -17.37 31.27 0.90
CA GLY A 256 -16.91 32.41 0.10
C GLY A 256 -15.40 32.44 -0.14
N GLY A 257 -14.98 32.46 -1.41
CA GLY A 257 -13.55 32.48 -1.79
C GLY A 257 -12.77 33.74 -1.37
N HIS A 258 -13.44 34.81 -0.97
CA HIS A 258 -12.82 36.03 -0.43
C HIS A 258 -12.58 35.98 1.09
N LEU A 259 -13.04 34.93 1.77
CA LEU A 259 -12.94 34.76 3.23
C LEU A 259 -11.81 33.80 3.65
N VAL A 260 -10.87 33.49 2.76
CA VAL A 260 -9.80 32.49 2.99
C VAL A 260 -8.94 32.82 4.22
N SER A 261 -8.66 34.10 4.49
CA SER A 261 -7.89 34.50 5.67
C SER A 261 -8.61 34.14 6.97
N ILE A 262 -9.90 34.48 7.07
CA ILE A 262 -10.76 34.16 8.21
C ILE A 262 -10.96 32.66 8.36
N LEU A 263 -11.19 31.95 7.24
CA LEU A 263 -11.28 30.50 7.22
C LEU A 263 -10.02 29.86 7.84
N ASN A 264 -8.84 30.28 7.38
CA ASN A 264 -7.56 29.77 7.86
C ASN A 264 -7.34 30.08 9.34
N THR A 265 -7.52 31.34 9.74
CA THR A 265 -7.33 31.77 11.13
C THR A 265 -8.30 31.05 12.09
N SER A 266 -9.57 30.90 11.70
CA SER A 266 -10.58 30.25 12.56
C SER A 266 -10.26 28.78 12.81
N TRP A 267 -10.02 27.99 11.75
CA TRP A 267 -9.70 26.57 11.88
C TRP A 267 -8.33 26.33 12.53
N LYS A 268 -7.34 27.16 12.23
CA LYS A 268 -6.04 27.11 12.94
C LYS A 268 -6.22 27.41 14.42
N GLY A 269 -7.11 28.34 14.77
CA GLY A 269 -7.50 28.63 16.15
C GLY A 269 -8.10 27.41 16.86
N VAL A 270 -9.08 26.76 16.24
CA VAL A 270 -9.68 25.51 16.76
C VAL A 270 -8.60 24.46 17.04
N VAL A 271 -7.74 24.18 16.07
CA VAL A 271 -6.64 23.21 16.23
C VAL A 271 -5.68 23.60 17.35
N THR A 272 -5.31 24.89 17.43
CA THR A 272 -4.36 25.38 18.45
C THR A 272 -4.94 25.25 19.86
N LEU A 273 -6.21 25.59 20.06
CA LEU A 273 -6.87 25.53 21.36
C LEU A 273 -7.12 24.08 21.81
N LEU A 274 -7.44 23.18 20.88
CA LEU A 274 -7.56 21.74 21.17
C LEU A 274 -6.19 21.11 21.50
N GLN A 275 -5.13 21.45 20.75
CA GLN A 275 -3.79 20.92 20.99
C GLN A 275 -3.21 21.33 22.36
N GLN A 276 -3.62 22.48 22.89
CA GLN A 276 -3.18 23.01 24.18
C GLN A 276 -3.99 22.45 25.37
N ASP A 277 -4.88 21.49 25.12
CA ASP A 277 -5.66 20.84 26.16
C ASP A 277 -5.09 19.46 26.49
N ASN A 278 -4.98 19.14 27.78
CA ASN A 278 -4.50 17.82 28.24
C ASN A 278 -5.66 16.83 28.40
N GLY A 279 -6.61 16.80 27.45
CA GLY A 279 -7.77 15.89 27.44
C GLY A 279 -8.93 16.29 28.37
N SER A 280 -8.91 17.50 28.93
CA SER A 280 -9.95 18.01 29.85
C SER A 280 -11.20 18.55 29.13
N LEU A 281 -11.05 18.97 27.87
CA LEU A 281 -12.16 19.46 27.04
C LEU A 281 -13.03 18.35 26.48
N GLU A 282 -12.52 17.12 26.33
CA GLU A 282 -13.26 16.00 25.72
C GLU A 282 -14.52 15.61 26.50
N ALA A 283 -14.53 15.86 27.82
CA ALA A 283 -15.69 15.61 28.67
C ALA A 283 -16.83 16.65 28.49
N VAL A 284 -16.55 17.79 27.88
CA VAL A 284 -17.46 18.97 27.87
C VAL A 284 -17.75 19.48 26.45
N LEU A 285 -16.87 19.20 25.49
CA LEU A 285 -16.97 19.58 24.08
C LEU A 285 -17.14 18.33 23.20
N ASP A 286 -18.13 18.37 22.32
CA ASP A 286 -18.31 17.37 21.27
C ASP A 286 -17.30 17.60 20.14
N VAL A 287 -16.11 17.01 20.27
CA VAL A 287 -15.05 17.08 19.26
C VAL A 287 -15.43 16.27 18.01
N SER A 288 -16.24 15.22 18.18
CA SER A 288 -16.79 14.41 17.10
C SER A 288 -17.58 15.26 16.10
N ASP A 289 -18.44 16.18 16.55
CA ASP A 289 -19.18 17.12 15.66
C ASP A 289 -18.23 18.02 14.85
N ILE A 290 -17.11 18.46 15.45
CA ILE A 290 -16.11 19.29 14.76
C ILE A 290 -15.43 18.50 13.63
N ILE A 291 -15.05 17.24 13.89
CA ILE A 291 -14.47 16.34 12.89
C ILE A 291 -15.49 16.11 11.75
N LEU A 292 -16.75 15.82 12.10
CA LEU A 292 -17.84 15.66 11.12
C LEU A 292 -18.03 16.91 10.27
N LYS A 293 -17.95 18.11 10.86
CA LYS A 293 -18.06 19.38 10.12
C LYS A 293 -16.97 19.48 9.05
N LEU A 294 -15.72 19.20 9.39
CA LEU A 294 -14.60 19.26 8.45
C LEU A 294 -14.74 18.21 7.33
N ILE A 295 -15.12 16.98 7.68
CA ILE A 295 -15.39 15.92 6.70
C ILE A 295 -16.55 16.33 5.78
N SER A 296 -17.62 16.92 6.31
CA SER A 296 -18.77 17.38 5.52
C SER A 296 -18.38 18.48 4.53
N LEU A 297 -17.51 19.42 4.92
CA LEU A 297 -16.98 20.48 4.04
C LEU A 297 -16.11 19.91 2.92
N ALA A 298 -15.26 18.92 3.24
CA ALA A 298 -14.46 18.20 2.25
C ALA A 298 -15.36 17.45 1.24
N ASN A 299 -16.31 16.67 1.73
CA ASN A 299 -17.23 15.88 0.90
C ASN A 299 -18.14 16.76 0.04
N HIS A 300 -18.64 17.88 0.57
CA HIS A 300 -19.45 18.83 -0.20
C HIS A 300 -18.64 19.46 -1.35
N SER A 301 -17.39 19.83 -1.09
CA SER A 301 -16.49 20.38 -2.11
C SER A 301 -16.21 19.37 -3.23
N LEU A 302 -15.99 18.10 -2.88
CA LEU A 302 -15.80 17.02 -3.84
C LEU A 302 -17.07 16.71 -4.65
N ARG A 303 -18.24 16.69 -3.99
CA ARG A 303 -19.54 16.53 -4.65
C ARG A 303 -19.78 17.62 -5.68
N SER A 304 -19.56 18.88 -5.31
CA SER A 304 -19.72 20.01 -6.23
C SER A 304 -18.79 19.91 -7.44
N ALA A 305 -17.56 19.42 -7.25
CA ALA A 305 -16.65 19.14 -8.36
C ALA A 305 -17.17 18.01 -9.27
N ALA A 306 -17.64 16.91 -8.68
CA ALA A 306 -18.20 15.79 -9.42
C ALA A 306 -19.41 16.19 -10.28
N GLU A 307 -20.34 16.99 -9.73
CA GLU A 307 -21.50 17.53 -10.44
C GLU A 307 -21.09 18.48 -11.58
N SER A 308 -20.15 19.38 -11.30
CA SER A 308 -19.66 20.32 -12.32
C SER A 308 -18.95 19.62 -13.47
N TRP A 309 -18.16 18.58 -13.19
CA TRP A 309 -17.36 17.90 -14.20
C TRP A 309 -18.15 16.83 -14.95
N SER A 310 -19.16 16.22 -14.33
CA SER A 310 -20.05 15.26 -15.00
C SER A 310 -20.95 15.93 -16.05
N SER A 311 -21.35 17.18 -15.82
CA SER A 311 -22.29 17.91 -16.69
C SER A 311 -21.64 18.72 -17.83
N SER A 312 -20.36 19.08 -17.73
CA SER A 312 -19.72 20.09 -18.61
C SER A 312 -18.55 19.59 -19.47
N LEU A 313 -18.23 18.29 -19.47
CA LEU A 313 -16.95 17.82 -19.99
C LEU A 313 -16.87 17.74 -21.52
N LYS A 314 -16.47 18.85 -22.17
CA LYS A 314 -16.06 18.86 -23.59
C LYS A 314 -14.54 19.02 -23.76
N GLU A 315 -13.86 19.59 -22.78
CA GLU A 315 -12.42 19.92 -22.81
C GLU A 315 -11.70 19.34 -21.57
N PRO A 316 -10.39 19.08 -21.66
CA PRO A 316 -9.59 18.59 -20.55
C PRO A 316 -9.45 19.65 -19.45
N ILE A 317 -9.49 19.20 -18.19
CA ILE A 317 -9.36 20.10 -17.04
C ILE A 317 -7.91 20.56 -16.87
N SER A 318 -7.68 21.87 -16.77
CA SER A 318 -6.35 22.42 -16.50
C SER A 318 -5.89 22.18 -15.05
N VAL A 319 -4.56 22.11 -14.85
CA VAL A 319 -3.94 21.97 -13.51
C VAL A 319 -4.42 23.05 -12.54
N ALA A 320 -4.59 24.29 -13.02
CA ALA A 320 -5.03 25.42 -12.20
C ALA A 320 -6.46 25.22 -11.68
N VAL A 321 -7.36 24.73 -12.53
CA VAL A 321 -8.75 24.44 -12.14
C VAL A 321 -8.79 23.27 -11.14
N ALA A 322 -8.08 22.18 -11.43
CA ALA A 322 -8.00 21.03 -10.53
C ALA A 322 -7.43 21.42 -9.15
N ARG A 323 -6.35 22.20 -9.09
CA ARG A 323 -5.78 22.68 -7.82
C ARG A 323 -6.73 23.60 -7.07
N ARG A 324 -7.44 24.50 -7.77
CA ARG A 324 -8.44 25.38 -7.14
C ARG A 324 -9.56 24.58 -6.47
N THR A 325 -9.91 23.41 -7.01
CA THR A 325 -10.89 22.49 -6.44
C THR A 325 -10.34 21.70 -5.25
N PHE A 326 -9.15 21.09 -5.38
CA PHE A 326 -8.64 20.15 -4.38
C PHE A 326 -7.87 20.77 -3.21
N VAL A 327 -7.33 21.99 -3.35
CA VAL A 327 -6.61 22.67 -2.25
C VAL A 327 -7.53 22.93 -1.03
N PRO A 328 -8.78 23.42 -1.18
CA PRO A 328 -9.72 23.53 -0.08
C PRO A 328 -10.03 22.18 0.58
N VAL A 329 -10.22 21.11 -0.21
CA VAL A 329 -10.46 19.76 0.30
C VAL A 329 -9.29 19.29 1.16
N LYS A 330 -8.06 19.44 0.66
CA LYS A 330 -6.84 19.15 1.41
C LYS A 330 -6.78 19.95 2.72
N PHE A 331 -7.14 21.23 2.69
CA PHE A 331 -7.15 22.07 3.89
C PHE A 331 -8.10 21.51 4.97
N TYR A 332 -9.33 21.12 4.60
CA TYR A 332 -10.26 20.53 5.56
C TYR A 332 -9.76 19.19 6.11
N LEU A 333 -9.27 18.31 5.24
CA LEU A 333 -8.72 17.01 5.65
C LEU A 333 -7.49 17.15 6.56
N VAL A 334 -6.59 18.10 6.30
CA VAL A 334 -5.42 18.36 7.17
C VAL A 334 -5.85 18.74 8.58
N ASN A 335 -6.87 19.59 8.72
CA ASN A 335 -7.37 19.95 10.04
C ASN A 335 -8.12 18.79 10.70
N ALA A 336 -8.88 18.00 9.94
CA ALA A 336 -9.57 16.82 10.45
C ALA A 336 -8.56 15.78 10.97
N VAL A 337 -7.48 15.51 10.23
CA VAL A 337 -6.39 14.62 10.64
C VAL A 337 -5.75 15.10 11.94
N LYS A 338 -5.38 16.38 12.03
CA LYS A 338 -4.76 16.93 13.24
C LYS A 338 -5.64 16.77 14.47
N ILE A 339 -6.92 17.15 14.36
CA ILE A 339 -7.87 17.05 15.47
C ILE A 339 -8.09 15.57 15.84
N SER A 340 -8.24 14.69 14.85
CA SER A 340 -8.44 13.26 15.09
C SER A 340 -7.24 12.62 15.79
N SER A 341 -6.02 13.01 15.41
CA SER A 341 -4.80 12.56 16.08
C SER A 341 -4.62 13.10 17.50
N PHE A 342 -5.20 14.26 17.83
CA PHE A 342 -5.18 14.80 19.20
C PHE A 342 -6.25 14.17 20.10
N CYS A 343 -7.39 13.80 19.53
CA CYS A 343 -8.55 13.25 20.24
C CYS A 343 -9.00 11.91 19.61
N PRO A 344 -8.19 10.83 19.72
CA PRO A 344 -8.44 9.58 19.00
C PRO A 344 -9.74 8.87 19.42
N THR A 345 -10.14 8.98 20.69
CA THR A 345 -11.41 8.43 21.21
C THR A 345 -12.62 9.10 20.57
N GLN A 346 -12.59 10.43 20.42
CA GLN A 346 -13.63 11.22 19.76
C GLN A 346 -13.65 11.00 18.24
N ALA A 347 -12.48 10.82 17.63
CA ALA A 347 -12.37 10.45 16.22
C ALA A 347 -12.98 9.07 15.95
N PHE A 348 -12.79 8.13 16.88
CA PHE A 348 -13.38 6.80 16.77
C PHE A 348 -14.92 6.85 16.81
N LEU A 349 -15.55 7.75 17.58
CA LEU A 349 -17.03 7.87 17.57
C LEU A 349 -17.60 8.19 16.18
N VAL A 350 -16.79 8.77 15.29
CA VAL A 350 -17.16 9.16 13.91
C VAL A 350 -16.38 8.38 12.86
N HIS A 351 -15.86 7.20 13.22
CA HIS A 351 -15.10 6.33 12.31
C HIS A 351 -15.88 5.98 11.04
N ARG A 352 -17.22 5.88 11.14
CA ARG A 352 -18.13 5.60 10.03
C ARG A 352 -18.04 6.64 8.93
N GLU A 353 -18.03 7.91 9.29
CA GLU A 353 -17.93 9.03 8.37
C GLU A 353 -16.51 9.22 7.83
N ILE A 354 -15.49 8.91 8.64
CA ILE A 354 -14.09 8.84 8.20
C ILE A 354 -13.93 7.78 7.11
N ILE A 355 -14.40 6.57 7.36
CA ILE A 355 -14.40 5.46 6.40
C ILE A 355 -15.09 5.88 5.10
N LEU A 356 -16.30 6.46 5.21
CA LEU A 356 -17.06 6.91 4.04
C LEU A 356 -16.29 7.97 3.24
N CYS A 357 -15.68 8.95 3.90
CA CYS A 357 -14.91 10.01 3.25
C CYS A 357 -13.72 9.45 2.47
N VAL A 358 -12.93 8.58 3.10
CA VAL A 358 -11.76 7.94 2.47
C VAL A 358 -12.18 7.06 1.29
N MET A 359 -13.28 6.32 1.42
CA MET A 359 -13.88 5.55 0.34
C MET A 359 -14.34 6.42 -0.83
N MET A 360 -15.05 7.52 -0.56
CA MET A 360 -15.49 8.46 -1.60
C MET A 360 -14.31 9.06 -2.36
N ILE A 361 -13.23 9.44 -1.66
CA ILE A 361 -12.01 9.97 -2.28
C ILE A 361 -11.38 8.93 -3.22
N SER A 362 -11.22 7.68 -2.76
CA SER A 362 -10.62 6.61 -3.57
C SER A 362 -11.48 6.26 -4.79
N SER A 363 -12.80 6.12 -4.61
CA SER A 363 -13.72 5.86 -5.73
C SER A 363 -13.75 7.02 -6.72
N PHE A 364 -13.74 8.26 -6.24
CA PHE A 364 -13.68 9.43 -7.12
C PHE A 364 -12.39 9.45 -7.94
N ARG A 365 -11.24 9.09 -7.34
CA ARG A 365 -9.96 8.96 -8.06
C ARG A 365 -9.99 7.89 -9.14
N VAL A 366 -10.66 6.77 -8.91
CA VAL A 366 -10.86 5.74 -9.94
C VAL A 366 -11.62 6.36 -11.11
N SER A 367 -12.74 7.03 -10.85
CA SER A 367 -13.55 7.68 -11.90
C SER A 367 -12.80 8.79 -12.65
N LEU A 368 -11.95 9.57 -11.97
CA LEU A 368 -11.11 10.59 -12.64
C LEU A 368 -10.06 9.95 -13.56
N SER A 369 -9.60 8.74 -13.24
CA SER A 369 -8.55 8.05 -14.00
C SER A 369 -9.09 7.30 -15.21
N THR A 370 -10.36 6.88 -15.17
CA THR A 370 -11.04 6.24 -16.32
C THR A 370 -11.34 7.25 -17.43
N GLU A 371 -11.57 8.51 -17.08
CA GLU A 371 -11.93 9.56 -18.03
C GLU A 371 -10.71 10.31 -18.58
N THR A 372 -10.56 10.30 -19.90
CA THR A 372 -9.38 10.86 -20.59
C THR A 372 -9.19 12.36 -20.33
N ASN A 373 -10.28 13.12 -20.30
CA ASN A 373 -10.28 14.56 -20.05
C ASN A 373 -10.02 14.93 -18.57
N LEU A 374 -10.03 13.95 -17.66
CA LEU A 374 -9.87 14.15 -16.21
C LEU A 374 -8.54 13.62 -15.66
N LYS A 375 -7.65 13.13 -16.53
CA LYS A 375 -6.32 12.65 -16.14
C LYS A 375 -5.53 13.65 -15.28
N ILE A 376 -5.49 14.93 -15.68
CA ILE A 376 -4.82 15.98 -14.89
C ILE A 376 -5.47 16.17 -13.52
N ALA A 377 -6.81 16.08 -13.44
CA ALA A 377 -7.50 16.14 -12.16
C ALA A 377 -7.17 14.93 -11.28
N SER A 378 -7.01 13.74 -11.88
CA SER A 378 -6.55 12.54 -11.16
C SER A 378 -5.13 12.69 -10.60
N GLU A 379 -4.19 13.25 -11.38
CA GLU A 379 -2.82 13.54 -10.91
C GLU A 379 -2.83 14.50 -9.70
N VAL A 380 -3.55 15.63 -9.82
CA VAL A 380 -3.63 16.62 -8.75
C VAL A 380 -4.35 16.06 -7.51
N SER A 381 -5.40 15.26 -7.70
CA SER A 381 -6.09 14.57 -6.60
C SER A 381 -5.15 13.61 -5.87
N SER A 382 -4.35 12.84 -6.62
CA SER A 382 -3.36 11.92 -6.06
C SER A 382 -2.26 12.66 -5.29
N GLU A 383 -1.78 13.80 -5.82
CA GLU A 383 -0.80 14.65 -5.13
C GLU A 383 -1.31 15.21 -3.79
N LEU A 384 -2.57 15.65 -3.76
CA LEU A 384 -3.09 16.46 -2.65
C LEU A 384 -3.88 15.66 -1.62
N LEU A 385 -4.56 14.59 -2.03
CA LEU A 385 -5.56 13.91 -1.21
C LEU A 385 -5.15 12.50 -0.77
N GLU A 386 -4.31 11.76 -1.52
CA GLU A 386 -3.96 10.36 -1.20
C GLU A 386 -3.31 10.24 0.19
N GLN A 387 -2.25 11.01 0.45
CA GLN A 387 -1.59 10.97 1.76
C GLN A 387 -2.52 11.42 2.89
N MET A 388 -3.40 12.39 2.60
CA MET A 388 -4.32 12.92 3.61
C MET A 388 -5.43 11.93 3.96
N SER A 389 -5.94 11.18 2.98
CA SER A 389 -6.92 10.14 3.23
C SER A 389 -6.31 8.97 4.02
N MET A 390 -5.05 8.61 3.74
CA MET A 390 -4.33 7.60 4.55
C MET A 390 -4.07 8.11 5.97
N SER A 391 -3.61 9.36 6.12
CA SER A 391 -3.36 9.94 7.46
C SER A 391 -4.65 10.03 8.29
N LEU A 392 -5.79 10.30 7.66
CA LEU A 392 -7.09 10.29 8.33
C LEU A 392 -7.49 8.89 8.78
N LEU A 393 -7.27 7.87 7.95
CA LEU A 393 -7.53 6.49 8.33
C LEU A 393 -6.57 6.03 9.46
N TYR A 394 -5.28 6.37 9.40
CA TYR A 394 -4.35 6.06 10.49
C TYR A 394 -4.65 6.80 11.79
N SER A 395 -5.29 7.97 11.74
CA SER A 395 -5.70 8.68 12.96
C SER A 395 -6.72 7.91 13.82
N ILE A 396 -7.39 6.89 13.27
CA ILE A 396 -8.29 5.99 14.02
C ILE A 396 -7.75 4.55 14.13
N LEU A 397 -6.74 4.17 13.34
CA LEU A 397 -6.16 2.82 13.35
C LEU A 397 -4.88 2.70 14.18
N ASN A 398 -4.02 3.72 14.18
CA ASN A 398 -2.77 3.68 14.94
C ASN A 398 -3.01 3.81 16.45
N PRO A 399 -3.72 4.82 16.98
CA PRO A 399 -3.74 5.11 18.42
C PRO A 399 -3.94 3.89 19.33
N ASP A 400 -3.14 3.78 20.40
CA ASP A 400 -3.20 2.71 21.40
C ASP A 400 -4.51 2.76 22.23
N GLU A 401 -5.13 3.94 22.32
CA GLU A 401 -6.39 4.16 23.04
C GLU A 401 -7.59 3.48 22.40
N VAL A 402 -7.49 3.06 21.14
CA VAL A 402 -8.54 2.33 20.42
C VAL A 402 -8.29 0.83 20.56
N GLU A 403 -9.28 0.11 21.08
CA GLU A 403 -9.20 -1.34 21.27
C GLU A 403 -8.94 -2.09 19.95
N GLU A 404 -8.15 -3.16 20.00
CA GLU A 404 -7.78 -3.94 18.81
C GLU A 404 -9.01 -4.48 18.07
N GLN A 405 -10.03 -4.94 18.80
CA GLN A 405 -11.30 -5.42 18.24
C GLN A 405 -12.01 -4.36 17.41
N MET A 406 -11.92 -3.09 17.81
CA MET A 406 -12.51 -1.98 17.08
C MET A 406 -11.72 -1.68 15.78
N LYS A 407 -10.38 -1.82 15.81
CA LYS A 407 -9.54 -1.71 14.61
C LYS A 407 -9.90 -2.80 13.58
N PHE A 408 -10.17 -4.02 14.03
CA PHE A 408 -10.70 -5.09 13.18
C PHE A 408 -12.06 -4.74 12.57
N GLU A 409 -13.00 -4.19 13.37
CA GLU A 409 -14.32 -3.80 12.87
C GLU A 409 -14.24 -2.74 11.75
N ILE A 410 -13.35 -1.75 11.89
CA ILE A 410 -13.09 -0.73 10.85
C ILE A 410 -12.61 -1.40 9.56
N MET A 411 -11.63 -2.29 9.66
CA MET A 411 -11.05 -2.97 8.50
C MET A 411 -12.01 -3.98 7.87
N ASP A 412 -12.86 -4.63 8.66
CA ASP A 412 -13.93 -5.50 8.17
C ASP A 412 -14.97 -4.71 7.38
N ARG A 413 -15.39 -3.54 7.86
CA ARG A 413 -16.33 -2.67 7.12
C ARG A 413 -15.76 -2.12 5.82
N LEU A 414 -14.48 -1.78 5.80
CA LEU A 414 -13.79 -1.33 4.59
C LEU A 414 -13.69 -2.46 3.55
N PHE A 415 -13.41 -3.68 4.03
CA PHE A 415 -13.05 -4.84 3.22
C PHE A 415 -13.89 -6.07 3.58
N THR A 416 -15.20 -5.99 3.33
CA THR A 416 -16.16 -7.09 3.49
C THR A 416 -16.10 -8.09 2.33
N SER A 417 -16.16 -9.38 2.66
CA SER A 417 -16.17 -10.51 1.70
C SER A 417 -17.56 -10.94 1.25
N GLU A 418 -18.63 -10.34 1.79
CA GLU A 418 -20.00 -10.76 1.47
C GLU A 418 -20.37 -10.35 0.04
N GLY A 419 -20.45 -11.36 -0.82
CA GLY A 419 -21.09 -11.24 -2.11
C GLY A 419 -22.55 -10.81 -1.91
N CYS A 420 -22.84 -9.56 -2.26
CA CYS A 420 -24.20 -9.07 -2.34
C CYS A 420 -24.92 -9.87 -3.43
N HIS A 421 -25.54 -11.00 -3.07
CA HIS A 421 -26.56 -11.63 -3.88
C HIS A 421 -27.72 -10.63 -3.94
N SER A 422 -27.89 -10.05 -5.12
CA SER A 422 -28.75 -8.91 -5.40
C SER A 422 -30.18 -9.10 -4.88
N SER A 423 -30.69 -8.10 -4.16
CA SER A 423 -32.10 -7.79 -4.23
C SER A 423 -32.36 -7.24 -5.64
N SER A 424 -33.09 -8.02 -6.42
CA SER A 424 -33.49 -7.82 -7.81
C SER A 424 -34.01 -6.42 -8.14
N GLN A 425 -33.21 -5.63 -8.86
CA GLN A 425 -33.60 -4.79 -10.00
C GLN A 425 -32.34 -4.13 -10.60
N GLU A 426 -31.66 -4.81 -11.51
CA GLU A 426 -30.67 -4.16 -12.39
C GLU A 426 -31.14 -4.27 -13.83
N ASP A 427 -31.16 -3.10 -14.47
CA ASP A 427 -31.51 -2.88 -15.88
C ASP A 427 -30.56 -3.68 -16.80
N PRO A 428 -31.03 -4.37 -17.86
CA PRO A 428 -30.20 -5.29 -18.65
C PRO A 428 -29.25 -4.62 -19.65
N CYS A 429 -28.85 -3.35 -19.47
CA CYS A 429 -28.15 -2.61 -20.51
C CYS A 429 -27.02 -1.70 -20.00
N GLY A 430 -25.78 -2.12 -20.27
CA GLY A 430 -24.61 -1.24 -20.42
C GLY A 430 -23.63 -1.24 -19.24
N HIS A 431 -22.34 -1.41 -19.59
CA HIS A 431 -21.17 -1.09 -18.75
C HIS A 431 -21.21 0.37 -18.26
N ASN A 432 -22.04 0.66 -17.26
CA ASN A 432 -22.17 2.00 -16.74
C ASN A 432 -21.19 2.15 -15.58
N ILE A 433 -19.99 2.66 -15.90
CA ILE A 433 -19.13 3.38 -14.96
C ILE A 433 -20.04 4.27 -14.11
N MET A 434 -19.96 4.11 -12.79
CA MET A 434 -20.75 4.89 -11.84
C MET A 434 -20.58 6.38 -12.14
N GLN A 435 -21.68 7.07 -12.48
CA GLN A 435 -21.67 8.52 -12.65
C GLN A 435 -21.08 9.15 -11.38
N MET A 436 -20.11 10.05 -11.53
CA MET A 436 -19.32 10.57 -10.39
C MET A 436 -20.20 11.18 -9.30
N GLU A 437 -21.33 11.76 -9.67
CA GLU A 437 -22.33 12.32 -8.76
C GLU A 437 -22.91 11.28 -7.80
N LYS A 438 -23.14 10.05 -8.27
CA LYS A 438 -23.70 8.96 -7.45
C LYS A 438 -22.74 8.53 -6.34
N ILE A 439 -21.43 8.83 -6.45
CA ILE A 439 -20.43 8.45 -5.42
C ILE A 439 -20.73 9.20 -4.14
N PHE A 440 -21.18 10.44 -4.26
CA PHE A 440 -21.44 11.31 -3.14
C PHE A 440 -22.89 11.24 -2.64
N SER A 441 -23.77 10.45 -3.26
CA SER A 441 -25.13 10.19 -2.75
C SER A 441 -25.23 8.99 -1.81
N LEU A 442 -24.12 8.27 -1.60
CA LEU A 442 -24.06 7.09 -0.74
C LEU A 442 -24.15 7.45 0.74
N THR A 443 -24.88 6.65 1.50
CA THR A 443 -24.96 6.72 2.97
C THR A 443 -24.01 5.69 3.60
N CYS A 444 -23.73 5.82 4.90
CA CYS A 444 -22.81 4.92 5.59
C CYS A 444 -23.26 3.45 5.53
N ASP A 445 -24.58 3.20 5.59
CA ASP A 445 -25.15 1.86 5.54
C ASP A 445 -25.04 1.19 4.15
N SER A 446 -24.92 1.99 3.08
CA SER A 446 -24.80 1.45 1.71
C SER A 446 -23.38 1.02 1.32
N ILE A 447 -22.37 1.35 2.14
CA ILE A 447 -20.95 1.13 1.82
C ILE A 447 -20.66 -0.35 1.66
N SER A 448 -21.00 -1.20 2.65
CA SER A 448 -20.63 -2.63 2.66
C SER A 448 -21.17 -3.40 1.44
N CYS A 449 -22.33 -3.02 0.92
CA CYS A 449 -23.11 -3.78 -0.06
C CYS A 449 -23.01 -3.28 -1.52
N THR A 450 -22.35 -2.15 -1.81
CA THR A 450 -22.31 -1.62 -3.19
C THR A 450 -21.15 -2.21 -3.99
N LYS A 451 -21.45 -3.11 -4.94
CA LYS A 451 -20.49 -3.61 -5.94
C LYS A 451 -19.81 -2.48 -6.73
N THR A 452 -20.51 -1.36 -6.92
CA THR A 452 -20.05 -0.20 -7.66
C THR A 452 -18.83 0.51 -7.06
N LEU A 453 -18.47 0.25 -5.79
CA LEU A 453 -17.31 0.86 -5.12
C LEU A 453 -16.10 -0.08 -5.04
N ILE A 454 -16.18 -1.30 -5.59
CA ILE A 454 -15.13 -2.31 -5.43
C ILE A 454 -13.77 -1.80 -5.93
N LEU A 455 -13.71 -1.16 -7.10
CA LEU A 455 -12.46 -0.58 -7.61
C LEU A 455 -11.87 0.49 -6.68
N GLY A 456 -12.74 1.32 -6.07
CA GLY A 456 -12.33 2.30 -5.07
C GLY A 456 -11.76 1.64 -3.80
N ARG A 457 -12.33 0.50 -3.39
CA ARG A 457 -11.81 -0.31 -2.27
C ARG A 457 -10.45 -0.93 -2.61
N VAL A 458 -10.30 -1.48 -3.81
CA VAL A 458 -9.03 -2.06 -4.25
C VAL A 458 -7.95 -0.98 -4.29
N LEU A 459 -8.25 0.20 -4.84
CA LEU A 459 -7.33 1.33 -4.84
C LEU A 459 -6.99 1.80 -3.41
N LEU A 460 -7.99 1.87 -2.52
CA LEU A 460 -7.76 2.20 -1.10
C LEU A 460 -6.85 1.18 -0.42
N PHE A 461 -7.07 -0.11 -0.65
CA PHE A 461 -6.25 -1.18 -0.11
C PHE A 461 -4.80 -1.09 -0.63
N MET A 462 -4.61 -0.76 -1.91
CA MET A 462 -3.28 -0.49 -2.47
C MET A 462 -2.59 0.70 -1.78
N CYS A 463 -3.32 1.79 -1.51
CA CYS A 463 -2.78 2.93 -0.76
C CYS A 463 -2.42 2.55 0.69
N LEU A 464 -3.20 1.70 1.36
CA LEU A 464 -2.87 1.16 2.68
C LEU A 464 -1.59 0.34 2.65
N LEU A 465 -1.44 -0.58 1.69
CA LEU A 465 -0.21 -1.36 1.51
C LEU A 465 1.03 -0.48 1.31
N ARG A 466 0.91 0.59 0.51
CA ARG A 466 2.01 1.52 0.24
C ARG A 466 2.39 2.39 1.43
N SER A 467 1.41 2.81 2.23
CA SER A 467 1.61 3.67 3.41
C SER A 467 1.89 2.91 4.70
N SER A 468 1.93 1.57 4.63
CA SER A 468 2.09 0.67 5.78
C SER A 468 3.41 0.83 6.57
N ILE A 469 4.38 1.56 6.05
CA ILE A 469 5.61 1.87 6.79
C ILE A 469 5.33 2.74 8.02
N ASP A 470 4.29 3.58 7.95
CA ASP A 470 3.83 4.46 9.03
C ASP A 470 2.77 3.79 9.92
N ALA A 471 2.40 2.54 9.61
CA ALA A 471 1.39 1.79 10.36
C ALA A 471 1.99 1.12 11.60
N GLU A 472 1.21 1.04 12.67
CA GLU A 472 1.57 0.29 13.87
C GLU A 472 1.51 -1.23 13.66
N GLU A 473 2.08 -1.98 14.61
CA GLU A 473 2.23 -3.44 14.54
C GLU A 473 0.89 -4.17 14.36
N ASN A 474 -0.09 -3.83 15.21
CA ASN A 474 -1.47 -4.35 15.13
C ASN A 474 -2.12 -4.06 13.76
N VAL A 475 -1.93 -2.86 13.21
CA VAL A 475 -2.49 -2.47 11.90
C VAL A 475 -1.85 -3.30 10.79
N LYS A 476 -0.54 -3.53 10.82
CA LYS A 476 0.15 -4.40 9.84
C LYS A 476 -0.41 -5.82 9.87
N ILE A 477 -0.65 -6.38 11.04
CA ILE A 477 -1.29 -7.70 11.19
C ILE A 477 -2.68 -7.70 10.55
N VAL A 478 -3.50 -6.69 10.83
CA VAL A 478 -4.87 -6.60 10.25
C VAL A 478 -4.82 -6.48 8.72
N ILE A 479 -3.88 -5.70 8.17
CA ILE A 479 -3.68 -5.60 6.72
C ILE A 479 -3.31 -6.97 6.12
N THR A 480 -2.40 -7.71 6.75
CA THR A 480 -2.01 -9.07 6.31
C THR A 480 -3.22 -10.02 6.26
N ARG A 481 -4.08 -10.00 7.30
CA ARG A 481 -5.30 -10.82 7.34
C ARG A 481 -6.29 -10.49 6.23
N LYS A 482 -6.24 -9.27 5.70
CA LYS A 482 -7.09 -8.80 4.58
C LYS A 482 -6.52 -9.06 3.19
N LEU A 483 -5.32 -9.63 3.05
CA LEU A 483 -4.79 -10.03 1.74
C LEU A 483 -5.68 -11.07 1.04
N GLY A 484 -6.35 -11.94 1.79
CA GLY A 484 -7.33 -12.88 1.24
C GLY A 484 -8.54 -12.19 0.59
N TRP A 485 -9.01 -11.08 1.17
CA TRP A 485 -10.07 -10.28 0.56
C TRP A 485 -9.61 -9.70 -0.79
N LEU A 486 -8.41 -9.13 -0.85
CA LEU A 486 -7.85 -8.58 -2.09
C LEU A 486 -7.80 -9.65 -3.18
N PHE A 487 -7.29 -10.84 -2.88
CA PHE A 487 -7.19 -11.94 -3.86
C PHE A 487 -8.56 -12.39 -4.36
N ASN A 488 -9.57 -12.45 -3.48
CA ASN A 488 -10.94 -12.74 -3.89
C ASN A 488 -11.49 -11.66 -4.84
N MET A 489 -11.18 -10.38 -4.60
CA MET A 489 -11.60 -9.30 -5.50
C MET A 489 -10.89 -9.35 -6.85
N LEU A 490 -9.63 -9.78 -6.92
CA LEU A 490 -8.89 -9.90 -8.19
C LEU A 490 -9.44 -10.97 -9.13
N ILE A 491 -10.29 -11.88 -8.63
CA ILE A 491 -10.96 -12.93 -9.40
C ILE A 491 -12.29 -12.41 -9.99
N ASP A 492 -12.84 -11.32 -9.46
CA ASP A 492 -14.05 -10.69 -10.00
C ASP A 492 -13.78 -10.14 -11.42
N GLU A 493 -14.69 -10.40 -12.36
CA GLU A 493 -14.48 -10.12 -13.78
C GLU A 493 -14.23 -8.63 -14.07
N GLU A 494 -14.96 -7.73 -13.39
CA GLU A 494 -14.83 -6.28 -13.58
C GLU A 494 -13.50 -5.79 -13.02
N VAL A 495 -13.13 -6.25 -11.82
CA VAL A 495 -11.87 -5.90 -11.17
C VAL A 495 -10.69 -6.44 -11.98
N TYR A 496 -10.75 -7.70 -12.41
CA TYR A 496 -9.72 -8.34 -13.22
C TYR A 496 -9.46 -7.55 -14.52
N ALA A 497 -10.52 -7.20 -15.25
CA ALA A 497 -10.42 -6.41 -16.47
C ALA A 497 -9.81 -5.02 -16.20
N CYS A 498 -10.23 -4.34 -15.14
CA CYS A 498 -9.69 -3.03 -14.76
C CYS A 498 -8.22 -3.12 -14.31
N ILE A 499 -7.82 -4.12 -13.53
CA ILE A 499 -6.43 -4.27 -13.08
C ILE A 499 -5.47 -4.39 -14.27
N LEU A 500 -5.89 -5.07 -15.34
CA LEU A 500 -5.07 -5.27 -16.54
C LEU A 500 -5.09 -4.08 -17.51
N SER A 501 -6.20 -3.35 -17.60
CA SER A 501 -6.41 -2.31 -18.63
C SER A 501 -6.29 -0.87 -18.12
N MET A 502 -6.59 -0.62 -16.84
CA MET A 502 -6.62 0.71 -16.24
C MET A 502 -5.22 1.19 -15.90
N GLN A 503 -5.01 2.50 -16.07
CA GLN A 503 -3.80 3.18 -15.61
C GLN A 503 -4.14 4.15 -14.49
N ILE A 504 -3.24 4.27 -13.52
CA ILE A 504 -3.37 5.22 -12.41
C ILE A 504 -2.10 6.08 -12.32
N PRO A 505 -2.22 7.35 -11.91
CA PRO A 505 -1.05 8.22 -11.76
C PRO A 505 -0.33 7.89 -10.45
N LEU A 506 0.98 7.63 -10.54
CA LEU A 506 1.88 7.46 -9.40
C LEU A 506 2.85 8.62 -9.31
N SER A 507 3.03 9.15 -8.09
CA SER A 507 4.00 10.20 -7.82
C SER A 507 5.39 9.60 -7.62
N HIS A 508 6.33 9.91 -8.51
CA HIS A 508 7.75 9.61 -8.33
C HIS A 508 8.53 10.92 -8.14
N GLY A 509 9.42 10.97 -7.15
CA GLY A 509 10.35 12.10 -6.95
C GLY A 509 10.44 12.61 -5.52
N THR A 510 11.47 13.41 -5.25
CA THR A 510 11.64 14.15 -3.98
C THR A 510 10.75 15.39 -3.96
N LYS A 511 10.40 15.86 -2.74
CA LYS A 511 9.42 16.95 -2.45
C LYS A 511 9.55 18.26 -3.26
N GLN A 512 10.61 18.46 -4.05
CA GLN A 512 10.84 19.67 -4.85
C GLN A 512 10.35 19.59 -6.30
N LYS A 513 10.21 18.40 -6.90
CA LYS A 513 9.58 18.20 -8.23
C LYS A 513 8.90 16.83 -8.27
N THR A 514 7.60 16.79 -7.99
CA THR A 514 6.78 15.58 -8.14
C THR A 514 6.54 15.34 -9.63
N GLN A 515 7.03 14.24 -10.17
CA GLN A 515 6.72 13.80 -11.52
C GLN A 515 5.69 12.68 -11.44
N PHE A 516 4.62 12.79 -12.23
CA PHE A 516 3.61 11.74 -12.32
C PHE A 516 3.91 10.83 -13.51
N VAL A 517 3.89 9.52 -13.25
CA VAL A 517 3.97 8.48 -14.27
C VAL A 517 2.65 7.73 -14.25
N TRP A 518 2.04 7.59 -15.44
CA TRP A 518 0.84 6.77 -15.60
C TRP A 518 1.27 5.33 -15.77
N GLU A 519 0.99 4.50 -14.77
CA GLU A 519 1.34 3.09 -14.79
C GLU A 519 0.09 2.21 -14.79
N PRO A 520 0.15 1.02 -15.41
CA PRO A 520 -0.89 0.01 -15.26
C PRO A 520 -1.18 -0.27 -13.78
N MET A 521 -2.45 -0.37 -13.42
CA MET A 521 -2.89 -0.63 -12.06
C MET A 521 -2.28 -1.93 -11.50
N PHE A 522 -2.08 -2.94 -12.35
CA PHE A 522 -1.36 -4.17 -12.01
C PHE A 522 0.07 -3.93 -11.51
N LEU A 523 0.86 -3.07 -12.17
CA LEU A 523 2.22 -2.77 -11.71
C LEU A 523 2.20 -2.05 -10.37
N SER A 524 1.32 -1.06 -10.23
CA SER A 524 1.14 -0.36 -8.96
C SER A 524 0.71 -1.30 -7.82
N LEU A 525 -0.13 -2.30 -8.11
CA LEU A 525 -0.53 -3.33 -7.15
C LEU A 525 0.67 -4.16 -6.69
N LEU A 526 1.49 -4.65 -7.64
CA LEU A 526 2.70 -5.39 -7.33
C LEU A 526 3.69 -4.57 -6.51
N GLU A 527 3.89 -3.29 -6.84
CA GLU A 527 4.76 -2.40 -6.08
C GLU A 527 4.23 -2.13 -4.67
N SER A 528 2.92 -1.96 -4.51
CA SER A 528 2.28 -1.73 -3.21
C SER A 528 2.43 -2.98 -2.33
N LEU A 529 2.24 -4.18 -2.89
CA LEU A 529 2.46 -5.45 -2.17
C LEU A 529 3.94 -5.62 -1.79
N LYS A 530 4.89 -5.33 -2.68
CA LYS A 530 6.33 -5.37 -2.37
C LYS A 530 6.70 -4.37 -1.27
N THR A 531 6.12 -3.17 -1.29
CA THR A 531 6.31 -2.15 -0.24
C THR A 531 5.80 -2.66 1.10
N PHE A 532 4.62 -3.28 1.12
CA PHE A 532 4.08 -3.92 2.33
C PHE A 532 4.95 -5.06 2.83
N MET A 533 5.50 -5.91 1.95
CA MET A 533 6.43 -6.98 2.35
C MET A 533 7.65 -6.40 3.10
N ILE A 534 8.18 -5.27 2.65
CA ILE A 534 9.28 -4.59 3.34
C ILE A 534 8.82 -4.09 4.71
N ALA A 535 7.67 -3.39 4.79
CA ALA A 535 7.13 -2.86 6.03
C ALA A 535 6.78 -3.95 7.07
N ALA A 536 6.36 -5.13 6.59
CA ALA A 536 6.02 -6.28 7.41
C ALA A 536 7.25 -7.10 7.85
N SER A 537 8.39 -7.02 7.14
CA SER A 537 9.56 -7.88 7.38
C SER A 537 10.17 -7.76 8.78
N SER A 538 10.01 -6.61 9.44
CA SER A 538 10.45 -6.34 10.81
C SER A 538 9.32 -6.42 11.85
N SER A 539 8.20 -7.03 11.49
CA SER A 539 6.95 -7.05 12.27
C SER A 539 6.52 -8.50 12.53
N LEU A 540 5.69 -8.73 13.55
CA LEU A 540 5.01 -9.99 13.81
C LEU A 540 4.08 -10.38 12.65
N ALA A 541 3.61 -9.41 11.86
CA ALA A 541 2.82 -9.67 10.66
C ALA A 541 3.60 -10.46 9.57
N TRP A 542 4.93 -10.55 9.66
CA TRP A 542 5.75 -11.33 8.72
C TRP A 542 5.36 -12.80 8.66
N GLY A 543 5.11 -13.42 9.82
CA GLY A 543 4.73 -14.84 9.90
C GLY A 543 3.42 -15.13 9.16
N GLU A 544 2.40 -14.30 9.41
CA GLU A 544 1.11 -14.40 8.72
C GLU A 544 1.24 -14.14 7.20
N LEU A 545 2.10 -13.20 6.80
CA LEU A 545 2.33 -12.88 5.38
C LEU A 545 3.00 -14.03 4.63
N VAL A 546 4.04 -14.63 5.20
CA VAL A 546 4.71 -15.80 4.61
C VAL A 546 3.75 -16.98 4.54
N SER A 547 2.95 -17.21 5.58
CA SER A 547 1.91 -18.24 5.60
C SER A 547 0.88 -18.00 4.48
N PHE A 548 0.41 -16.76 4.31
CA PHE A 548 -0.51 -16.39 3.23
C PHE A 548 0.09 -16.68 1.84
N LEU A 549 1.36 -16.33 1.59
CA LEU A 549 1.99 -16.60 0.30
C LEU A 549 2.12 -18.11 0.04
N LEU A 550 2.47 -18.89 1.06
CA LEU A 550 2.57 -20.35 0.95
C LEU A 550 1.21 -21.01 0.71
N ASP A 551 0.16 -20.55 1.38
CA ASP A 551 -1.22 -21.00 1.19
C ASP A 551 -1.77 -20.72 -0.21
N ASN A 552 -1.16 -19.78 -0.95
CA ASN A 552 -1.56 -19.35 -2.28
C ASN A 552 -0.53 -19.66 -3.38
N ILE A 553 0.52 -20.45 -3.09
CA ILE A 553 1.54 -20.81 -4.09
C ILE A 553 1.00 -21.65 -5.26
N PHE A 554 -0.16 -22.27 -5.07
CA PHE A 554 -0.91 -23.03 -6.09
C PHE A 554 -2.30 -22.44 -6.33
N HIS A 555 -2.44 -21.12 -6.19
CA HIS A 555 -3.71 -20.45 -6.41
C HIS A 555 -4.29 -20.80 -7.81
N PRO A 556 -5.59 -21.15 -7.92
CA PRO A 556 -6.17 -21.64 -9.18
C PRO A 556 -6.26 -20.55 -10.26
N HIS A 557 -6.44 -19.29 -9.86
CA HIS A 557 -6.46 -18.15 -10.76
C HIS A 557 -5.05 -17.70 -11.14
N LEU A 558 -4.76 -17.60 -12.45
CA LEU A 558 -3.44 -17.30 -13.01
C LEU A 558 -2.85 -15.99 -12.46
N LEU A 559 -3.62 -14.89 -12.46
CA LEU A 559 -3.13 -13.59 -11.99
C LEU A 559 -2.66 -13.63 -10.53
N CYS A 560 -3.44 -14.28 -9.65
CA CYS A 560 -3.10 -14.40 -8.25
C CYS A 560 -1.85 -15.27 -8.05
N TRP A 561 -1.72 -16.34 -8.84
CA TRP A 561 -0.52 -17.17 -8.85
C TRP A 561 0.71 -16.37 -9.30
N GLU A 562 0.60 -15.57 -10.36
CA GLU A 562 1.69 -14.71 -10.85
C GLU A 562 2.10 -13.68 -9.79
N ILE A 563 1.14 -13.04 -9.12
CA ILE A 563 1.41 -12.11 -8.01
C ILE A 563 2.18 -12.83 -6.89
N VAL A 564 1.71 -13.99 -6.42
CA VAL A 564 2.38 -14.75 -5.35
C VAL A 564 3.80 -15.13 -5.76
N MET A 565 3.97 -15.64 -6.98
CA MET A 565 5.29 -16.03 -7.48
C MET A 565 6.23 -14.85 -7.62
N GLU A 566 5.76 -13.69 -8.08
CA GLU A 566 6.56 -12.46 -8.16
C GLU A 566 6.97 -11.95 -6.78
N LEU A 567 6.09 -12.02 -5.78
CA LEU A 567 6.40 -11.66 -4.39
C LEU A 567 7.42 -12.61 -3.76
N LEU A 568 7.28 -13.92 -3.99
CA LEU A 568 8.27 -14.90 -3.53
C LEU A 568 9.61 -14.73 -4.26
N CYS A 569 9.62 -14.39 -5.56
CA CYS A 569 10.84 -14.08 -6.30
C CYS A 569 11.51 -12.81 -5.78
N PHE A 570 10.73 -11.78 -5.43
CA PHE A 570 11.22 -10.57 -4.78
C PHE A 570 11.88 -10.90 -3.43
N LEU A 571 11.24 -11.73 -2.60
CA LEU A 571 11.82 -12.25 -1.35
C LEU A 571 13.15 -12.96 -1.62
N MET A 572 13.21 -13.86 -2.61
CA MET A 572 14.44 -14.60 -2.94
C MET A 572 15.60 -13.70 -3.39
N ARG A 573 15.32 -12.54 -4.00
CA ARG A 573 16.34 -11.59 -4.47
C ARG A 573 16.91 -10.72 -3.36
N TYR A 574 16.07 -10.32 -2.40
CA TYR A 574 16.42 -9.25 -1.46
C TYR A 574 16.44 -9.67 0.02
N ALA A 575 15.85 -10.80 0.39
CA ALA A 575 15.86 -11.27 1.77
C ALA A 575 17.24 -11.79 2.19
N GLU A 576 17.48 -11.83 3.50
CA GLU A 576 18.67 -12.46 4.05
C GLU A 576 18.77 -13.94 3.67
N LYS A 577 20.01 -14.43 3.52
CA LYS A 577 20.30 -15.80 3.07
C LYS A 577 19.57 -16.86 3.91
N ASN A 578 19.39 -16.61 5.22
CA ASN A 578 18.72 -17.54 6.13
C ASN A 578 17.21 -17.63 5.85
N VAL A 579 16.55 -16.49 5.62
CA VAL A 579 15.11 -16.43 5.31
C VAL A 579 14.83 -17.11 3.97
N ALA A 580 15.59 -16.76 2.93
CA ALA A 580 15.49 -17.39 1.60
C ALA A 580 15.75 -18.90 1.67
N SER A 581 16.72 -19.32 2.48
CA SER A 581 17.04 -20.73 2.71
C SER A 581 15.92 -21.49 3.40
N SER A 582 15.32 -20.92 4.44
CA SER A 582 14.21 -21.53 5.20
C SER A 582 13.00 -21.77 4.29
N LEU A 583 12.62 -20.78 3.47
CA LEU A 583 11.56 -20.92 2.47
C LEU A 583 11.83 -22.10 1.52
N ILE A 584 13.05 -22.19 1.00
CA ILE A 584 13.45 -23.24 0.07
C ILE A 584 13.43 -24.62 0.74
N ASP A 585 13.84 -24.73 2.00
CA ASP A 585 13.79 -25.99 2.75
C ASP A 585 12.35 -26.45 3.01
N LYS A 586 11.45 -25.52 3.34
CA LYS A 586 10.00 -25.79 3.46
C LYS A 586 9.43 -26.31 2.13
N LEU A 587 9.74 -25.66 1.01
CA LEU A 587 9.30 -26.11 -0.32
C LEU A 587 9.90 -27.45 -0.73
N CYS A 588 11.18 -27.69 -0.45
CA CYS A 588 11.82 -28.98 -0.71
C CYS A 588 11.18 -30.11 0.11
N SER A 589 10.84 -29.83 1.37
CA SER A 589 10.15 -30.77 2.25
C SER A 589 8.73 -31.08 1.77
N CYS A 590 8.02 -30.07 1.26
CA CYS A 590 6.72 -30.25 0.60
C CYS A 590 6.85 -31.10 -0.67
N PHE A 591 7.85 -30.80 -1.49
CA PHE A 591 8.10 -31.53 -2.74
C PHE A 591 8.33 -33.03 -2.49
N LYS A 592 9.13 -33.37 -1.47
CA LYS A 592 9.35 -34.76 -1.05
C LYS A 592 8.05 -35.50 -0.69
N SER A 593 7.10 -34.86 -0.01
CA SER A 593 5.82 -35.50 0.32
C SER A 593 4.96 -35.78 -0.91
N VAL A 594 4.92 -34.83 -1.85
CA VAL A 594 4.03 -34.91 -3.01
C VAL A 594 4.62 -35.83 -4.09
N ALA A 595 5.95 -35.91 -4.18
CA ALA A 595 6.66 -36.81 -5.09
C ALA A 595 6.30 -38.30 -4.90
N CYS A 596 5.87 -38.70 -3.69
CA CYS A 596 5.40 -40.07 -3.41
C CYS A 596 4.05 -40.42 -4.05
N LEU A 597 3.23 -39.41 -4.39
CA LEU A 597 1.80 -39.57 -4.71
C LEU A 597 1.42 -39.11 -6.13
N GLY A 598 2.18 -38.20 -6.74
CA GLY A 598 1.79 -37.53 -7.97
C GLY A 598 2.35 -38.10 -9.28
N SER A 599 1.66 -37.82 -10.38
CA SER A 599 2.08 -38.13 -11.75
C SER A 599 3.05 -37.08 -12.30
N ILE A 600 4.35 -37.38 -12.39
CA ILE A 600 5.40 -36.48 -12.95
C ILE A 600 5.07 -35.99 -14.36
N LEU A 601 4.39 -36.85 -15.10
CA LEU A 601 4.21 -36.73 -16.53
C LEU A 601 2.99 -35.88 -16.89
N ASP A 602 2.15 -35.55 -15.92
CA ASP A 602 1.08 -34.57 -16.05
C ASP A 602 1.59 -33.17 -15.65
N PRO A 603 1.66 -32.20 -16.58
CA PRO A 603 2.10 -30.83 -16.30
C PRO A 603 1.27 -30.11 -15.23
N ASN A 604 0.03 -30.53 -15.01
CA ASN A 604 -0.87 -29.93 -14.03
C ASN A 604 -0.81 -30.60 -12.66
N SER A 605 -0.06 -31.71 -12.53
CA SER A 605 0.10 -32.41 -11.27
C SER A 605 0.73 -31.52 -10.19
N ALA A 606 0.37 -31.78 -8.94
CA ALA A 606 0.99 -31.15 -7.78
C ALA A 606 2.54 -31.24 -7.77
N VAL A 607 3.12 -32.36 -8.23
CA VAL A 607 4.58 -32.55 -8.34
C VAL A 607 5.19 -31.54 -9.31
N ARG A 608 4.58 -31.37 -10.49
CA ARG A 608 5.06 -30.45 -11.53
C ARG A 608 4.82 -28.99 -11.14
N LYS A 609 3.70 -28.68 -10.49
CA LYS A 609 3.44 -27.33 -9.93
C LYS A 609 4.50 -26.93 -8.90
N ILE A 610 4.81 -27.79 -7.92
CA ILE A 610 5.87 -27.51 -6.92
C ILE A 610 7.23 -27.35 -7.60
N ALA A 611 7.57 -28.25 -8.53
CA ALA A 611 8.83 -28.19 -9.26
C ALA A 611 8.97 -26.87 -10.04
N ARG A 612 7.90 -26.40 -10.69
CA ARG A 612 7.85 -25.10 -11.37
C ARG A 612 8.12 -23.94 -10.42
N SER A 613 7.44 -23.92 -9.28
CA SER A 613 7.65 -22.87 -8.27
C SER A 613 9.10 -22.85 -7.78
N ILE A 614 9.69 -24.01 -7.43
CA ILE A 614 11.09 -24.11 -7.01
C ILE A 614 12.02 -23.62 -8.14
N SER A 615 11.81 -24.08 -9.37
CA SER A 615 12.64 -23.69 -10.53
C SER A 615 12.61 -22.18 -10.80
N MET A 616 11.46 -21.52 -10.63
CA MET A 616 11.35 -20.06 -10.77
C MET A 616 12.07 -19.31 -9.64
N LEU A 617 11.91 -19.77 -8.40
CA LEU A 617 12.53 -19.13 -7.23
C LEU A 617 14.06 -19.24 -7.27
N VAL A 618 14.59 -20.40 -7.66
CA VAL A 618 16.03 -20.63 -7.74
C VAL A 618 16.69 -19.74 -8.80
N LYS A 619 16.00 -19.45 -9.92
CA LYS A 619 16.50 -18.50 -10.94
C LYS A 619 16.68 -17.07 -10.41
N CYS A 620 15.93 -16.71 -9.37
CA CYS A 620 15.97 -15.38 -8.75
C CYS A 620 16.89 -15.32 -7.53
N GLY A 621 17.26 -16.46 -6.95
CA GLY A 621 18.10 -16.54 -5.75
C GLY A 621 19.59 -16.50 -6.04
N ALA A 622 20.39 -16.29 -4.98
CA ALA A 622 21.85 -16.43 -5.08
C ALA A 622 22.25 -17.88 -5.41
N GLN A 623 23.39 -18.05 -6.10
CA GLN A 623 23.92 -19.35 -6.53
C GLN A 623 23.89 -20.47 -5.46
N PRO A 624 24.20 -20.22 -4.16
CA PRO A 624 24.13 -21.26 -3.12
C PRO A 624 22.74 -21.87 -2.90
N VAL A 625 21.67 -21.20 -3.32
CA VAL A 625 20.30 -21.69 -3.19
C VAL A 625 20.07 -22.90 -4.11
N ALA A 626 20.61 -22.87 -5.33
CA ALA A 626 20.51 -24.00 -6.26
C ALA A 626 21.22 -25.25 -5.70
N ASP A 627 22.41 -25.05 -5.14
CA ASP A 627 23.18 -26.12 -4.48
C ASP A 627 22.44 -26.67 -3.24
N ARG A 628 21.72 -25.82 -2.50
CA ARG A 628 20.89 -26.25 -1.36
C ARG A 628 19.69 -27.09 -1.81
N VAL A 629 18.98 -26.69 -2.87
CA VAL A 629 17.89 -27.48 -3.46
C VAL A 629 18.40 -28.86 -3.88
N HIS A 630 19.54 -28.90 -4.58
CA HIS A 630 20.16 -30.16 -4.97
C HIS A 630 20.52 -31.01 -3.75
N SER A 631 21.20 -30.44 -2.76
CA SER A 631 21.63 -31.16 -1.55
C SER A 631 20.44 -31.69 -0.75
N SER A 632 19.36 -30.92 -0.65
CA SER A 632 18.15 -31.28 0.09
C SER A 632 17.35 -32.38 -0.60
N LEU A 633 17.15 -32.30 -1.92
CA LEU A 633 16.25 -33.19 -2.66
C LEU A 633 16.94 -34.43 -3.21
N ILE A 634 18.18 -34.28 -3.68
CA ILE A 634 18.83 -35.30 -4.50
C ILE A 634 19.78 -36.13 -3.65
N GLY A 635 20.48 -35.52 -2.69
CA GLY A 635 21.41 -36.19 -1.78
C GLY A 635 22.44 -37.08 -2.50
N GLY A 636 23.25 -37.81 -1.74
CA GLY A 636 24.10 -38.88 -2.31
C GLY A 636 23.32 -40.16 -2.67
N ASP A 637 22.00 -40.16 -2.44
CA ASP A 637 21.17 -41.36 -2.46
C ASP A 637 20.51 -41.58 -3.84
N ARG A 638 20.67 -42.78 -4.41
CA ARG A 638 20.11 -43.17 -5.72
C ARG A 638 18.67 -43.69 -5.57
N SER A 639 17.91 -43.15 -4.63
CA SER A 639 16.52 -43.57 -4.39
C SER A 639 15.62 -43.20 -5.58
N GLN A 640 14.56 -43.99 -5.80
CA GLN A 640 13.58 -43.70 -6.86
C GLN A 640 12.95 -42.32 -6.70
N LEU A 641 12.69 -41.89 -5.45
CA LEU A 641 12.16 -40.56 -5.12
C LEU A 641 13.12 -39.42 -5.51
N SER A 642 14.42 -39.60 -5.29
CA SER A 642 15.46 -38.65 -5.71
C SER A 642 15.43 -38.46 -7.24
N SER A 643 15.28 -39.55 -7.99
CA SER A 643 15.16 -39.49 -9.46
C SER A 643 13.84 -38.85 -9.93
N VAL A 644 12.71 -39.14 -9.27
CA VAL A 644 11.40 -38.51 -9.52
C VAL A 644 11.49 -36.98 -9.43
N MET A 645 12.05 -36.49 -8.32
CA MET A 645 12.15 -35.06 -8.02
C MET A 645 13.09 -34.34 -8.98
N LEU A 646 14.25 -34.95 -9.31
CA LEU A 646 15.20 -34.41 -10.28
C LEU A 646 14.54 -34.26 -11.67
N VAL A 647 13.84 -35.28 -12.15
CA VAL A 647 13.17 -35.25 -13.45
C VAL A 647 12.12 -34.13 -13.49
N ALA A 648 11.28 -34.03 -12.46
CA ALA A 648 10.25 -33.00 -12.39
C ALA A 648 10.84 -31.57 -12.38
N LEU A 649 11.95 -31.34 -11.65
CA LEU A 649 12.64 -30.05 -11.65
C LEU A 649 13.18 -29.68 -13.04
N LEU A 650 13.84 -30.63 -13.70
CA LEU A 650 14.39 -30.42 -15.04
C LEU A 650 13.28 -30.11 -16.05
N MET A 651 12.19 -30.88 -16.03
CA MET A 651 11.04 -30.68 -16.92
C MET A 651 10.35 -29.33 -16.73
N GLU A 652 10.49 -28.70 -15.55
CA GLU A 652 9.97 -27.35 -15.26
C GLU A 652 11.04 -26.25 -15.36
N GLY A 653 12.17 -26.55 -16.01
CA GLY A 653 13.18 -25.57 -16.41
C GLY A 653 14.19 -25.21 -15.32
N PHE A 654 14.48 -26.13 -14.38
CA PHE A 654 15.63 -26.00 -13.48
C PHE A 654 16.94 -26.07 -14.28
N SER A 655 17.70 -24.97 -14.32
CA SER A 655 18.95 -24.92 -15.08
C SER A 655 20.12 -25.48 -14.28
N LEU A 656 20.82 -26.47 -14.85
CA LEU A 656 22.04 -27.01 -14.27
C LEU A 656 23.20 -26.00 -14.22
N GLN A 657 23.11 -24.89 -14.96
CA GLN A 657 24.11 -23.82 -14.91
C GLN A 657 24.09 -23.05 -13.60
N LEU A 658 23.00 -23.12 -12.84
CA LEU A 658 22.86 -22.46 -11.53
C LEU A 658 23.61 -23.21 -10.43
N LEU A 659 23.96 -24.48 -10.65
CA LEU A 659 24.73 -25.29 -9.70
C LEU A 659 26.21 -24.90 -9.74
N SER A 660 26.91 -25.06 -8.62
CA SER A 660 28.38 -24.98 -8.62
C SER A 660 29.00 -26.11 -9.43
N ASP A 661 30.23 -25.91 -9.92
CA ASP A 661 30.89 -26.82 -10.85
C ASP A 661 30.94 -28.27 -10.35
N ASN A 662 31.17 -28.46 -9.04
CA ASN A 662 31.19 -29.79 -8.42
C ASN A 662 29.83 -30.50 -8.50
N PHE A 663 28.75 -29.82 -8.11
CA PHE A 663 27.40 -30.38 -8.19
C PHE A 663 26.96 -30.60 -9.64
N ARG A 664 27.30 -29.66 -10.53
CA ARG A 664 26.99 -29.77 -11.97
C ARG A 664 27.62 -31.01 -12.60
N GLU A 665 28.88 -31.30 -12.27
CA GLU A 665 29.58 -32.53 -12.70
C GLU A 665 28.88 -33.81 -12.21
N ILE A 666 28.50 -33.84 -10.93
CA ILE A 666 27.82 -34.99 -10.32
C ILE A 666 26.47 -35.25 -10.99
N VAL A 667 25.66 -34.20 -11.17
CA VAL A 667 24.33 -34.31 -11.79
C VAL A 667 24.43 -34.74 -13.25
N ARG A 668 25.35 -34.14 -14.03
CA ARG A 668 25.55 -34.54 -15.43
C ARG A 668 25.92 -36.02 -15.54
N LYS A 669 26.89 -36.49 -14.76
CA LYS A 669 27.31 -37.91 -14.79
C LYS A 669 26.15 -38.82 -14.44
N ARG A 670 25.32 -38.45 -13.46
CA ARG A 670 24.11 -39.21 -13.10
C ARG A 670 23.11 -39.27 -14.25
N ILE A 671 22.73 -38.13 -14.84
CA ILE A 671 21.77 -38.06 -15.95
C ILE A 671 22.24 -38.92 -17.14
N ILE A 672 23.51 -38.80 -17.54
CA ILE A 672 24.07 -39.56 -18.66
C ILE A 672 24.10 -41.07 -18.34
N THR A 673 24.52 -41.45 -17.13
CA THR A 673 24.59 -42.87 -16.72
C THR A 673 23.20 -43.50 -16.68
N ASP A 674 22.22 -42.80 -16.09
CA ASP A 674 20.84 -43.26 -15.98
C ASP A 674 20.18 -43.38 -17.37
N TYR A 675 20.47 -42.44 -18.28
CA TYR A 675 20.02 -42.50 -19.67
C TYR A 675 20.60 -43.69 -20.43
N CYS A 676 21.93 -43.86 -20.41
CA CYS A 676 22.60 -44.98 -21.07
C CYS A 676 22.10 -46.33 -20.55
N GLY A 677 21.95 -46.48 -19.23
CA GLY A 677 21.40 -47.71 -18.64
C GLY A 677 19.95 -47.99 -19.05
N PHE A 678 19.13 -46.95 -19.20
CA PHE A 678 17.74 -47.11 -19.66
C PHE A 678 17.65 -47.55 -21.13
N ILE A 679 18.40 -46.89 -22.03
CA ILE A 679 18.32 -47.24 -23.46
C ILE A 679 18.91 -48.62 -23.77
N GLU A 680 19.92 -49.07 -23.01
CA GLU A 680 20.51 -50.41 -23.14
C GLU A 680 19.56 -51.53 -22.72
N THR A 681 18.67 -51.26 -21.77
CA THR A 681 17.71 -52.22 -21.22
C THR A 681 16.33 -52.16 -21.89
N PHE A 682 16.15 -51.28 -22.88
CA PHE A 682 14.88 -51.10 -23.57
C PHE A 682 14.56 -52.30 -24.47
N HIS A 683 13.56 -53.09 -24.07
CA HIS A 683 12.96 -54.14 -24.87
C HIS A 683 11.45 -53.96 -24.92
N GLY A 684 10.84 -54.02 -26.11
CA GLY A 684 9.40 -53.78 -26.32
C GLY A 684 8.45 -54.59 -25.42
N LYS A 685 8.92 -55.73 -24.88
CA LYS A 685 8.18 -56.58 -23.91
C LYS A 685 8.06 -55.99 -22.50
N LEU A 686 8.92 -55.05 -22.10
CA LEU A 686 8.91 -54.41 -20.77
C LEU A 686 7.81 -53.34 -20.63
N LEU A 687 7.23 -52.85 -21.73
CA LEU A 687 6.20 -51.80 -21.72
C LEU A 687 4.83 -52.29 -21.20
N GLY A 688 4.53 -53.59 -21.32
CA GLY A 688 3.25 -54.17 -20.88
C GLY A 688 3.19 -54.51 -19.38
N ALA A 689 4.35 -54.70 -18.72
CA ALA A 689 4.45 -55.10 -17.32
C ALA A 689 4.63 -53.91 -16.35
N CYS A 690 5.00 -52.73 -16.86
CA CYS A 690 5.36 -51.59 -16.03
C CYS A 690 4.13 -50.71 -15.74
N GLY A 691 3.51 -50.90 -14.57
CA GLY A 691 2.44 -50.05 -14.05
C GLY A 691 2.90 -48.65 -13.59
N SER A 692 4.21 -48.35 -13.62
CA SER A 692 4.76 -47.15 -12.98
C SER A 692 4.66 -45.89 -13.85
N SER A 693 4.30 -44.77 -13.23
CA SER A 693 4.32 -43.40 -13.77
C SER A 693 5.72 -42.88 -14.14
N LEU A 694 6.76 -43.71 -14.00
CA LEU A 694 8.18 -43.39 -14.10
C LEU A 694 8.86 -43.96 -15.37
N PHE A 695 8.14 -44.72 -16.19
CA PHE A 695 8.72 -45.31 -17.39
C PHE A 695 9.20 -44.22 -18.36
N GLY A 696 10.50 -44.23 -18.68
CA GLY A 696 11.14 -43.22 -19.52
C GLY A 696 11.75 -42.02 -18.79
N ALA A 697 11.67 -41.94 -17.46
CA ALA A 697 12.18 -40.81 -16.69
C ALA A 697 13.63 -40.38 -17.05
N PRO A 698 14.59 -41.28 -17.29
CA PRO A 698 15.94 -40.88 -17.72
C PRO A 698 15.98 -40.18 -19.09
N VAL A 699 15.08 -40.51 -20.01
CA VAL A 699 14.95 -39.85 -21.32
C VAL A 699 14.41 -38.42 -21.14
N PHE A 700 13.36 -38.25 -20.32
CA PHE A 700 12.82 -36.92 -20.00
C PHE A 700 13.86 -36.04 -19.30
N ALA A 701 14.63 -36.60 -18.36
CA ALA A 701 15.69 -35.86 -17.66
C ALA A 701 16.81 -35.39 -18.60
N LEU A 702 17.28 -36.25 -19.51
CA LEU A 702 18.28 -35.84 -20.50
C LEU A 702 17.73 -34.78 -21.44
N SER A 703 16.56 -35.02 -22.04
CA SER A 703 15.88 -34.08 -22.94
C SER A 703 15.78 -32.67 -22.33
N ALA A 704 15.24 -32.58 -21.11
CA ALA A 704 15.06 -31.30 -20.43
C ALA A 704 16.38 -30.62 -19.96
N SER A 705 17.47 -31.37 -19.81
CA SER A 705 18.77 -30.83 -19.38
C SER A 705 19.71 -30.46 -20.53
N LEU A 706 19.46 -30.92 -21.75
CA LEU A 706 20.30 -30.67 -22.92
C LEU A 706 20.61 -29.19 -23.21
N PRO A 707 19.66 -28.24 -23.11
CA PRO A 707 19.98 -26.82 -23.30
C PRO A 707 21.06 -26.31 -22.34
N SER A 708 21.23 -26.96 -21.19
CA SER A 708 22.22 -26.61 -20.16
C SER A 708 23.51 -27.47 -20.21
N LEU A 709 23.55 -28.52 -21.03
CA LEU A 709 24.64 -29.50 -21.12
C LEU A 709 25.32 -29.43 -22.50
N GLN A 710 26.63 -29.15 -22.53
CA GLN A 710 27.45 -29.41 -23.72
C GLN A 710 27.77 -30.91 -23.78
N VAL A 711 26.89 -31.70 -24.39
CA VAL A 711 27.11 -33.14 -24.54
C VAL A 711 28.04 -33.39 -25.73
N ASN A 712 29.34 -33.53 -25.46
CA ASN A 712 30.36 -33.94 -26.44
C ASN A 712 30.88 -35.36 -26.13
N GLU A 713 29.98 -36.34 -25.95
CA GLU A 713 30.36 -37.73 -25.71
C GLU A 713 29.99 -38.61 -26.91
N SER A 714 30.97 -38.90 -27.76
CA SER A 714 30.85 -39.68 -29.01
C SER A 714 30.32 -41.12 -28.85
N GLY A 715 30.16 -41.61 -27.61
CA GLY A 715 29.61 -42.93 -27.29
C GLY A 715 28.09 -42.99 -27.12
N ILE A 716 27.43 -41.84 -26.90
CA ILE A 716 25.97 -41.75 -26.68
C ILE A 716 25.24 -41.85 -28.02
N ASP A 717 25.77 -41.17 -29.04
CA ASP A 717 25.21 -41.00 -30.38
C ASP A 717 24.65 -42.31 -30.98
N LYS A 718 25.49 -43.34 -31.17
CA LYS A 718 25.05 -44.57 -31.85
C LYS A 718 23.97 -45.34 -31.08
N LYS A 719 24.00 -45.32 -29.75
CA LYS A 719 23.02 -46.01 -28.90
C LYS A 719 21.66 -45.30 -28.94
N THR A 720 21.68 -43.97 -28.95
CA THR A 720 20.47 -43.14 -29.10
C THR A 720 19.76 -43.41 -30.43
N LEU A 721 20.52 -43.64 -31.52
CA LEU A 721 19.96 -44.01 -32.82
C LEU A 721 19.31 -45.40 -32.83
N GLN A 722 19.97 -46.39 -32.24
CA GLN A 722 19.37 -47.73 -32.07
C GLN A 722 18.09 -47.68 -31.22
N PHE A 723 18.09 -46.83 -30.18
CA PHE A 723 16.92 -46.62 -29.32
C PHE A 723 15.75 -45.98 -30.08
N LEU A 724 15.98 -44.93 -30.88
CA LEU A 724 14.95 -44.32 -31.73
C LEU A 724 14.36 -45.34 -32.72
N PHE A 725 15.22 -46.17 -33.33
CA PHE A 725 14.78 -47.24 -34.22
C PHE A 725 13.90 -48.27 -33.49
N ALA A 726 14.25 -48.64 -32.26
CA ALA A 726 13.47 -49.55 -31.43
C ALA A 726 12.10 -48.98 -31.04
N ILE A 727 12.00 -47.68 -30.76
CA ILE A 727 10.71 -47.00 -30.48
C ILE A 727 9.81 -47.05 -31.71
N LEU A 728 10.32 -46.68 -32.89
CA LEU A 728 9.55 -46.65 -34.14
C LEU A 728 9.11 -48.06 -34.60
N GLY A 729 9.96 -49.08 -34.40
CA GLY A 729 9.60 -50.48 -34.59
C GLY A 729 8.45 -50.91 -33.67
N THR A 730 8.53 -50.59 -32.38
CA THR A 730 7.48 -50.91 -31.39
C THR A 730 6.15 -50.23 -31.71
N LEU A 731 6.17 -48.97 -32.18
CA LEU A 731 4.98 -48.23 -32.62
C LEU A 731 4.33 -48.81 -33.89
N SER A 732 5.12 -49.49 -34.72
CA SER A 732 4.67 -50.14 -35.94
C SER A 732 4.08 -51.52 -35.69
N GLU A 733 4.55 -52.23 -34.66
CA GLU A 733 4.19 -53.62 -34.34
C GLU A 733 3.10 -53.75 -33.25
N SER A 734 2.98 -52.77 -32.33
CA SER A 734 2.07 -52.86 -31.19
C SER A 734 0.64 -52.39 -31.50
N SER A 735 -0.35 -53.22 -31.18
CA SER A 735 -1.78 -52.85 -31.15
C SER A 735 -2.27 -52.36 -29.78
N ASP A 736 -1.43 -52.44 -28.74
CA ASP A 736 -1.76 -51.98 -27.38
C ASP A 736 -1.70 -50.45 -27.28
N THR A 737 -2.82 -49.85 -26.86
CA THR A 737 -3.00 -48.40 -26.72
C THR A 737 -2.10 -47.78 -25.65
N ARG A 738 -1.80 -48.50 -24.56
CA ARG A 738 -0.94 -48.01 -23.46
C ARG A 738 0.54 -48.03 -23.85
N VAL A 739 0.96 -49.10 -24.51
CA VAL A 739 2.32 -49.21 -25.10
C VAL A 739 2.51 -48.13 -26.16
N SER A 740 1.51 -47.94 -27.04
CA SER A 740 1.52 -46.89 -28.05
C SER A 740 1.62 -45.50 -27.44
N TYR A 741 0.84 -45.20 -26.40
CA TYR A 741 0.89 -43.91 -25.69
C TYR A 741 2.28 -43.61 -25.10
N ASN A 742 2.87 -44.57 -24.38
CA ASN A 742 4.19 -44.40 -23.78
C ASN A 742 5.30 -44.25 -24.83
N CYS A 743 5.23 -44.99 -25.93
CA CYS A 743 6.18 -44.89 -27.04
C CYS A 743 6.08 -43.55 -27.78
N HIS A 744 4.90 -42.97 -27.99
CA HIS A 744 4.76 -41.63 -28.60
C HIS A 744 5.41 -40.55 -27.72
N ARG A 745 5.32 -40.69 -26.41
CA ARG A 745 5.95 -39.76 -25.46
C ARG A 745 7.46 -39.88 -25.45
N LEU A 746 7.99 -41.11 -25.42
CA LEU A 746 9.42 -41.36 -25.57
C LEU A 746 9.94 -40.87 -26.93
N LEU A 747 9.15 -41.05 -28.00
CA LEU A 747 9.50 -40.57 -29.33
C LEU A 747 9.70 -39.05 -29.33
N ALA A 748 8.77 -38.28 -28.77
CA ALA A 748 8.87 -36.83 -28.70
C ALA A 748 10.18 -36.39 -28.03
N GLU A 749 10.46 -36.86 -26.81
CA GLU A 749 11.68 -36.50 -26.08
C GLU A 749 12.95 -36.97 -26.78
N THR A 750 12.90 -38.15 -27.43
CA THR A 750 14.06 -38.67 -28.16
C THR A 750 14.35 -37.83 -29.41
N LEU A 751 13.32 -37.33 -30.10
CA LEU A 751 13.48 -36.37 -31.21
C LEU A 751 14.09 -35.05 -30.72
N GLY A 752 13.64 -34.56 -29.55
CA GLY A 752 14.23 -33.40 -28.89
C GLY A 752 15.71 -33.59 -28.55
N ILE A 753 16.08 -34.77 -28.03
CA ILE A 753 17.49 -35.15 -27.78
C ILE A 753 18.31 -35.14 -29.07
N PHE A 754 17.77 -35.75 -30.12
CA PHE A 754 18.41 -35.83 -31.44
C PHE A 754 18.64 -34.45 -32.08
N SER A 755 17.73 -33.49 -31.89
CA SER A 755 17.86 -32.14 -32.45
C SER A 755 19.13 -31.42 -31.99
N HIS A 756 19.71 -31.83 -30.85
CA HIS A 756 20.95 -31.27 -30.30
C HIS A 756 22.23 -32.06 -30.68
N MET A 757 22.11 -33.19 -31.40
CA MET A 757 23.20 -34.10 -31.74
C MET A 757 23.53 -34.09 -33.24
N ASN A 758 24.18 -33.01 -33.71
CA ASN A 758 24.46 -32.78 -35.14
C ASN A 758 25.21 -33.92 -35.86
N GLY A 759 26.06 -34.68 -35.13
CA GLY A 759 26.82 -35.80 -35.69
C GLY A 759 25.94 -36.95 -36.20
N LEU A 760 24.73 -37.10 -35.66
CA LEU A 760 23.83 -38.23 -35.97
C LEU A 760 23.15 -38.14 -37.32
N TYR A 761 22.93 -36.92 -37.83
CA TYR A 761 22.28 -36.71 -39.12
C TYR A 761 23.10 -37.26 -40.29
N LYS A 762 24.41 -37.49 -40.11
CA LYS A 762 25.29 -38.09 -41.13
C LYS A 762 25.26 -39.62 -41.17
N SER A 763 24.50 -40.29 -40.29
CA SER A 763 24.42 -41.76 -40.29
C SER A 763 23.62 -42.28 -41.49
N ASN A 764 24.07 -43.38 -42.09
CA ASN A 764 23.36 -44.07 -43.18
C ASN A 764 21.98 -44.62 -42.72
N GLU A 765 21.82 -44.87 -41.42
CA GLU A 765 20.59 -45.40 -40.83
C GLU A 765 19.48 -44.32 -40.73
N MET A 766 19.84 -43.05 -40.93
CA MET A 766 18.94 -41.90 -40.81
C MET A 766 17.85 -41.88 -41.90
N GLU A 767 18.14 -42.39 -43.10
CA GLU A 767 17.16 -42.51 -44.17
C GLU A 767 16.00 -43.44 -43.79
N ALA A 768 16.28 -44.56 -43.13
CA ALA A 768 15.27 -45.49 -42.67
C ALA A 768 14.36 -44.86 -41.59
N ILE A 769 14.94 -44.05 -40.69
CA ILE A 769 14.20 -43.31 -39.65
C ILE A 769 13.25 -42.29 -40.27
N ILE A 770 13.70 -41.51 -41.26
CA ILE A 770 12.88 -40.51 -41.96
C ILE A 770 11.66 -41.18 -42.61
N LEU A 771 11.87 -42.32 -43.30
CA LEU A 771 10.79 -43.05 -43.94
C LEU A 771 9.77 -43.61 -42.93
N GLN A 772 10.22 -44.07 -41.76
CA GLN A 772 9.34 -44.54 -40.70
C GLN A 772 8.57 -43.40 -40.02
N LEU A 773 9.20 -42.24 -39.79
CA LEU A 773 8.53 -41.04 -39.28
C LEU A 773 7.47 -40.53 -40.26
N HIS A 774 7.81 -40.45 -41.55
CA HIS A 774 6.85 -40.09 -42.59
C HIS A 774 5.64 -41.04 -42.60
N LYS A 775 5.88 -42.36 -42.51
CA LYS A 775 4.79 -43.33 -42.38
C LYS A 775 3.95 -43.08 -41.11
N LEU A 776 4.58 -42.85 -39.96
CA LEU A 776 3.89 -42.64 -38.68
C LEU A 776 2.97 -41.41 -38.70
N PHE A 777 3.46 -40.27 -39.20
CA PHE A 777 2.74 -39.00 -39.15
C PHE A 777 1.79 -38.76 -40.33
N ILE A 778 2.04 -39.37 -41.50
CA ILE A 778 1.25 -39.12 -42.71
C ILE A 778 0.26 -40.25 -43.02
N SER A 779 0.57 -41.51 -42.70
CA SER A 779 -0.26 -42.66 -43.10
C SER A 779 -1.23 -43.17 -42.02
N LYS A 780 -1.11 -42.69 -40.77
CA LYS A 780 -1.94 -43.15 -39.64
C LYS A 780 -2.81 -41.99 -39.17
N ALA A 781 -4.11 -42.07 -39.44
CA ALA A 781 -5.14 -41.23 -38.81
C ALA A 781 -5.27 -41.64 -37.33
N ALA A 782 -4.29 -41.24 -36.51
CA ALA A 782 -4.37 -41.43 -35.06
C ALA A 782 -5.07 -40.22 -34.43
N SER A 783 -5.73 -40.44 -33.29
CA SER A 783 -6.41 -39.40 -32.52
C SER A 783 -5.54 -38.15 -32.36
N ASP A 784 -6.07 -36.98 -32.76
CA ASP A 784 -5.36 -35.70 -32.87
C ASP A 784 -4.51 -35.32 -31.65
N THR A 785 -4.92 -35.71 -30.44
CA THR A 785 -4.28 -35.26 -29.19
C THR A 785 -2.92 -35.90 -28.88
N GLN A 786 -2.65 -37.13 -29.33
CA GLN A 786 -1.40 -37.85 -29.00
C GLN A 786 -0.26 -37.52 -29.97
N GLN A 787 -0.56 -37.32 -31.26
CA GLN A 787 0.42 -36.92 -32.27
C GLN A 787 0.85 -35.45 -32.10
N GLN A 788 -0.03 -34.58 -31.58
CA GLN A 788 0.24 -33.15 -31.43
C GLN A 788 1.46 -32.84 -30.54
N ARG A 789 1.71 -33.62 -29.48
CA ARG A 789 2.88 -33.44 -28.60
C ARG A 789 4.21 -33.74 -29.29
N SER A 790 4.24 -34.75 -30.16
CA SER A 790 5.44 -35.12 -30.91
C SER A 790 5.73 -34.19 -32.09
N LYS A 791 4.75 -33.40 -32.57
CA LYS A 791 4.95 -32.46 -33.68
C LYS A 791 5.89 -31.31 -33.34
N ALA A 792 5.88 -30.83 -32.10
CA ALA A 792 6.80 -29.77 -31.65
C ALA A 792 8.26 -30.23 -31.75
N GLU A 793 8.58 -31.37 -31.12
CA GLU A 793 9.92 -31.95 -31.12
C GLU A 793 10.32 -32.46 -32.52
N LEU A 794 9.36 -32.93 -33.31
CA LEU A 794 9.58 -33.26 -34.72
C LEU A 794 10.01 -32.01 -35.51
N ALA A 795 9.37 -30.85 -35.29
CA ALA A 795 9.77 -29.61 -35.96
C ALA A 795 11.22 -29.25 -35.62
N LEU A 796 11.62 -29.34 -34.35
CA LEU A 796 13.01 -29.11 -33.92
C LEU A 796 13.98 -30.11 -34.57
N PHE A 797 13.62 -31.39 -34.58
CA PHE A 797 14.40 -32.44 -35.23
C PHE A 797 14.58 -32.20 -36.74
N MET A 798 13.53 -31.74 -37.43
CA MET A 798 13.57 -31.47 -38.86
C MET A 798 14.55 -30.35 -39.24
N ALA A 799 14.82 -29.41 -38.34
CA ALA A 799 15.84 -28.37 -38.55
C ALA A 799 17.23 -29.00 -38.80
N GLY A 800 17.55 -30.10 -38.11
CA GLY A 800 18.83 -30.80 -38.21
C GLY A 800 19.11 -31.42 -39.58
N PHE A 801 18.09 -31.60 -40.44
CA PHE A 801 18.28 -32.06 -41.82
C PHE A 801 19.08 -31.09 -42.69
N GLY A 802 19.30 -29.84 -42.26
CA GLY A 802 20.22 -28.93 -42.93
C GLY A 802 21.67 -29.42 -42.92
N HIS A 803 22.00 -30.43 -42.10
CA HIS A 803 23.32 -31.05 -42.04
C HIS A 803 23.45 -32.33 -42.89
N MET A 804 22.41 -32.68 -43.66
CA MET A 804 22.38 -33.84 -44.55
C MET A 804 22.45 -33.42 -46.02
N ASP A 805 23.08 -34.25 -46.85
CA ASP A 805 23.03 -34.08 -48.30
C ASP A 805 21.66 -34.52 -48.83
N MET A 806 20.96 -33.61 -49.53
CA MET A 806 19.64 -33.86 -50.11
C MET A 806 19.77 -33.98 -51.63
N SER A 807 19.30 -35.09 -52.20
CA SER A 807 19.29 -35.28 -53.65
C SER A 807 18.11 -34.53 -54.27
N GLU A 808 18.36 -33.81 -55.36
CA GLU A 808 17.35 -33.01 -56.08
C GLU A 808 16.45 -33.87 -57.01
N THR A 809 16.73 -35.16 -57.15
CA THR A 809 15.96 -36.04 -58.05
C THR A 809 14.55 -36.32 -57.50
N GLU A 810 13.54 -36.27 -58.38
CA GLU A 810 12.14 -36.52 -58.00
C GLU A 810 11.89 -37.95 -57.46
N GLU A 811 12.76 -38.90 -57.81
CA GLU A 811 12.66 -40.30 -57.36
C GLU A 811 13.27 -40.56 -55.97
N CYS A 812 13.87 -39.54 -55.33
CA CYS A 812 14.47 -39.70 -54.01
C CYS A 812 13.40 -39.86 -52.93
N LYS A 813 13.16 -41.10 -52.48
CA LYS A 813 12.22 -41.43 -51.39
C LYS A 813 12.48 -40.62 -50.11
N LYS A 814 13.75 -40.37 -49.79
CA LYS A 814 14.16 -39.54 -48.65
C LYS A 814 13.68 -38.09 -48.79
N GLY A 815 13.90 -37.47 -49.95
CA GLY A 815 13.49 -36.09 -50.23
C GLY A 815 11.97 -35.93 -50.19
N SER A 816 11.23 -36.87 -50.80
CA SER A 816 9.77 -36.89 -50.75
C SER A 816 9.23 -37.02 -49.32
N ALA A 817 9.85 -37.85 -48.48
CA ALA A 817 9.45 -38.02 -47.09
C ALA A 817 9.66 -36.76 -46.24
N VAL A 818 10.80 -36.07 -46.40
CA VAL A 818 11.07 -34.80 -45.70
C VAL A 818 10.12 -33.70 -46.16
N CYS A 819 9.84 -33.62 -47.46
CA CYS A 819 8.84 -32.72 -48.05
C CYS A 819 7.46 -32.95 -47.42
N GLY A 820 6.97 -34.20 -47.38
CA GLY A 820 5.68 -34.53 -46.77
C GLY A 820 5.59 -34.12 -45.30
N LEU A 821 6.66 -34.30 -44.53
CA LEU A 821 6.70 -33.92 -43.12
C LEU A 821 6.67 -32.40 -42.91
N TYR A 822 7.42 -31.62 -43.70
CA TYR A 822 7.34 -30.14 -43.64
C TYR A 822 5.97 -29.63 -44.08
N HIS A 823 5.36 -30.24 -45.11
CA HIS A 823 4.00 -29.89 -45.53
C HIS A 823 2.98 -30.12 -44.40
N MET A 824 3.14 -31.18 -43.61
CA MET A 824 2.29 -31.44 -42.46
C MET A 824 2.48 -30.38 -41.37
N LEU A 825 3.74 -30.08 -40.99
CA LEU A 825 4.03 -29.10 -39.94
C LEU A 825 3.63 -27.66 -40.29
N LEU A 826 3.84 -27.24 -41.54
CA LEU A 826 3.49 -25.90 -42.02
C LEU A 826 1.98 -25.72 -42.25
N ARG A 827 1.19 -26.80 -42.17
CA ARG A 827 -0.29 -26.77 -42.20
C ARG A 827 -0.91 -26.82 -40.79
N GLU A 828 -0.10 -26.79 -39.73
CA GLU A 828 -0.60 -26.77 -38.35
C GLU A 828 -1.27 -25.44 -38.02
N ARG A 829 -2.40 -25.50 -37.32
CA ARG A 829 -3.19 -24.30 -36.94
C ARG A 829 -2.79 -23.70 -35.59
N HIS A 830 -2.03 -24.44 -34.77
CA HIS A 830 -1.62 -23.96 -33.45
C HIS A 830 -0.47 -22.97 -33.60
N TRP A 831 -0.67 -21.71 -33.19
CA TRP A 831 0.29 -20.62 -33.40
C TRP A 831 1.73 -21.00 -32.98
N ALA A 832 1.91 -21.59 -31.79
CA ALA A 832 3.24 -21.97 -31.33
C ALA A 832 3.91 -23.06 -32.20
N LEU A 833 3.13 -24.02 -32.73
CA LEU A 833 3.65 -25.09 -33.57
C LEU A 833 4.04 -24.58 -34.95
N ILE A 834 3.23 -23.69 -35.55
CA ILE A 834 3.56 -23.13 -36.86
C ILE A 834 4.76 -22.20 -36.79
N HIS A 835 4.88 -21.37 -35.75
CA HIS A 835 6.07 -20.56 -35.51
C HIS A 835 7.34 -21.42 -35.34
N LEU A 836 7.24 -22.54 -34.61
CA LEU A 836 8.34 -23.48 -34.46
C LEU A 836 8.69 -24.16 -35.79
N ALA A 837 7.70 -24.58 -36.56
CA ALA A 837 7.88 -25.18 -37.88
C ALA A 837 8.56 -24.21 -38.87
N ILE A 838 8.16 -22.93 -38.87
CA ILE A 838 8.78 -21.87 -39.68
C ILE A 838 10.24 -21.66 -39.26
N ALA A 839 10.51 -21.55 -37.96
CA ALA A 839 11.87 -21.37 -37.46
C ALA A 839 12.78 -22.54 -37.86
N SER A 840 12.29 -23.76 -37.71
CA SER A 840 13.00 -24.97 -38.13
C SER A 840 13.22 -25.05 -39.64
N PHE A 841 12.20 -24.72 -40.43
CA PHE A 841 12.31 -24.66 -41.89
C PHE A 841 13.33 -23.61 -42.34
N GLY A 842 13.32 -22.43 -41.72
CA GLY A 842 14.31 -21.38 -41.98
C GLY A 842 15.75 -21.83 -41.65
N TYR A 843 15.93 -22.56 -40.55
CA TYR A 843 17.23 -23.13 -40.20
C TYR A 843 17.71 -24.18 -41.23
N PHE A 844 16.81 -25.07 -41.67
CA PHE A 844 17.06 -26.05 -42.73
C PHE A 844 17.42 -25.38 -44.06
N ALA A 845 16.59 -24.42 -44.50
CA ALA A 845 16.76 -23.70 -45.75
C ALA A 845 18.12 -22.98 -45.83
N ALA A 846 18.56 -22.36 -44.74
CA ALA A 846 19.83 -21.63 -44.68
C ALA A 846 21.09 -22.53 -44.74
N ARG A 847 20.95 -23.85 -44.55
CA ARG A 847 22.09 -24.78 -44.39
C ARG A 847 22.07 -25.97 -45.34
N SER A 848 20.94 -26.24 -45.96
CA SER A 848 20.76 -27.33 -46.92
C SER A 848 21.54 -27.09 -48.21
N SER A 849 22.00 -28.18 -48.84
CA SER A 849 22.58 -28.17 -50.19
C SER A 849 21.54 -28.22 -51.31
N CYS A 850 20.24 -28.26 -50.99
CA CYS A 850 19.14 -28.34 -51.95
C CYS A 850 18.74 -26.97 -52.49
N ASN A 851 18.75 -26.80 -53.82
CA ASN A 851 18.36 -25.55 -54.47
C ASN A 851 16.84 -25.41 -54.67
N GLN A 852 16.08 -26.51 -54.59
CA GLN A 852 14.63 -26.53 -54.80
C GLN A 852 13.84 -26.43 -53.48
N LEU A 853 14.15 -25.43 -52.64
CA LEU A 853 13.52 -25.25 -51.33
C LEU A 853 11.99 -25.08 -51.37
N TRP A 854 11.46 -24.58 -52.50
CA TRP A 854 10.02 -24.43 -52.74
C TRP A 854 9.25 -25.76 -52.64
N ARG A 855 9.90 -26.91 -52.90
CA ARG A 855 9.27 -28.24 -52.82
C ARG A 855 8.89 -28.67 -51.40
N PHE A 856 9.40 -27.98 -50.38
CA PHE A 856 9.16 -28.31 -48.97
C PHE A 856 8.06 -27.45 -48.34
N VAL A 857 7.43 -26.57 -49.11
CA VAL A 857 6.34 -25.70 -48.69
C VAL A 857 5.02 -26.18 -49.32
N PRO A 858 3.89 -26.23 -48.57
CA PRO A 858 2.61 -26.69 -49.10
C PRO A 858 2.18 -26.02 -50.41
N ASP A 859 1.56 -26.79 -51.32
CA ASP A 859 1.16 -26.32 -52.67
C ASP A 859 0.25 -25.06 -52.68
N ASN A 860 -0.55 -24.87 -51.64
CA ASN A 860 -1.41 -23.69 -51.44
C ASN A 860 -0.66 -22.45 -50.92
N ALA A 861 0.53 -22.62 -50.37
CA ALA A 861 1.47 -21.56 -50.00
C ALA A 861 2.53 -21.32 -51.11
N ALA A 862 2.79 -22.34 -51.94
CA ALA A 862 3.73 -22.32 -53.07
C ALA A 862 3.08 -21.88 -54.41
N LEU A 863 2.07 -20.98 -54.38
CA LEU A 863 1.38 -20.46 -55.59
C LEU A 863 2.31 -19.68 -56.56
N SER A 864 3.60 -19.58 -56.27
CA SER A 864 4.61 -18.93 -57.09
C SER A 864 5.35 -19.85 -58.06
N TYR A 865 5.06 -21.16 -58.16
CA TYR A 865 5.73 -22.03 -59.13
C TYR A 865 4.77 -22.48 -60.24
N ASP A 866 4.81 -21.78 -61.37
CA ASP A 866 4.11 -22.22 -62.59
C ASP A 866 4.93 -23.31 -63.29
N ILE A 867 4.57 -24.57 -63.04
CA ILE A 867 5.19 -25.76 -63.65
C ILE A 867 5.06 -25.73 -65.18
N LEU A 868 4.10 -24.99 -65.74
CA LEU A 868 3.89 -24.89 -67.19
C LEU A 868 4.75 -23.79 -67.84
N GLY A 869 5.30 -22.85 -67.07
CA GLY A 869 5.91 -21.62 -67.58
C GLY A 869 7.44 -21.57 -67.62
N GLY A 870 8.15 -22.42 -66.86
CA GLY A 870 9.62 -22.55 -66.94
C GLY A 870 10.46 -21.31 -66.60
N TYR A 871 9.90 -20.29 -65.91
CA TYR A 871 10.65 -19.13 -65.42
C TYR A 871 10.81 -19.18 -63.89
N GLU A 872 12.04 -19.01 -63.40
CA GLU A 872 12.32 -18.78 -61.97
C GLU A 872 11.63 -17.48 -61.51
N VAL A 873 10.70 -17.62 -60.57
CA VAL A 873 9.97 -16.49 -59.98
C VAL A 873 10.84 -15.84 -58.91
N SER A 874 10.88 -14.51 -58.86
CA SER A 874 11.71 -13.76 -57.92
C SER A 874 11.45 -14.17 -56.47
N GLU A 875 12.54 -14.30 -55.70
CA GLU A 875 12.55 -14.64 -54.28
C GLU A 875 11.54 -13.78 -53.47
N GLU A 876 11.45 -12.49 -53.79
CA GLU A 876 10.53 -11.53 -53.16
C GLU A 876 9.05 -11.91 -53.31
N ARG A 877 8.66 -12.49 -54.45
CA ARG A 877 7.26 -12.87 -54.71
C ARG A 877 6.89 -14.14 -53.96
N PHE A 878 7.79 -15.12 -53.92
CA PHE A 878 7.63 -16.31 -53.08
C PHE A 878 7.50 -15.92 -51.59
N MET A 879 8.37 -15.03 -51.09
CA MET A 879 8.31 -14.56 -49.71
C MET A 879 7.02 -13.79 -49.38
N CYS A 880 6.49 -12.99 -50.32
CA CYS A 880 5.20 -12.31 -50.15
C CYS A 880 4.01 -13.30 -50.06
N GLU A 881 3.96 -14.31 -50.93
CA GLU A 881 2.88 -15.30 -50.93
C GLU A 881 2.96 -16.22 -49.70
N PHE A 882 4.17 -16.62 -49.32
CA PHE A 882 4.40 -17.40 -48.11
C PHE A 882 4.00 -16.61 -46.85
N LYS A 883 4.33 -15.32 -46.78
CA LYS A 883 3.88 -14.42 -45.71
C LYS A 883 2.36 -14.29 -45.68
N ALA A 884 1.71 -14.09 -46.83
CA ALA A 884 0.26 -13.97 -46.94
C ALA A 884 -0.48 -15.27 -46.54
N PHE A 885 0.12 -16.44 -46.78
CA PHE A 885 -0.36 -17.73 -46.30
C PHE A 885 -0.33 -17.81 -44.76
N LEU A 886 0.77 -17.36 -44.15
CA LEU A 886 0.93 -17.36 -42.69
C LEU A 886 0.03 -16.32 -41.99
N GLU A 887 -0.19 -15.15 -42.60
CA GLU A 887 -1.01 -14.06 -42.03
C GLU A 887 -2.53 -14.32 -42.10
N LYS A 888 -3.00 -15.30 -42.90
CA LYS A 888 -4.44 -15.57 -43.13
C LYS A 888 -5.10 -16.55 -42.15
N GLU A 889 -4.37 -17.27 -41.31
CA GLU A 889 -4.99 -18.22 -40.38
C GLU A 889 -5.44 -17.57 -39.07
N ARG A 890 -6.77 -17.40 -38.91
CA ARG A 890 -7.40 -17.06 -37.64
C ARG A 890 -7.04 -18.08 -36.57
N ALA A 891 -6.46 -17.63 -35.47
CA ALA A 891 -6.42 -18.39 -34.23
C ALA A 891 -7.84 -18.84 -33.86
N LEU A 892 -8.03 -20.15 -33.65
CA LEU A 892 -9.23 -20.65 -32.99
C LEU A 892 -9.37 -19.96 -31.61
N PRO A 893 -10.58 -19.59 -31.19
CA PRO A 893 -10.84 -19.33 -29.79
C PRO A 893 -10.49 -20.59 -29.00
N GLU A 894 -9.83 -20.40 -27.87
CA GLU A 894 -9.32 -21.41 -26.94
C GLU A 894 -10.31 -22.57 -26.71
N LEU A 895 -9.79 -23.80 -26.63
CA LEU A 895 -10.42 -24.84 -25.82
C LEU A 895 -10.39 -24.35 -24.37
N ALA A 896 -11.41 -23.61 -23.95
CA ALA A 896 -11.64 -23.37 -22.53
C ALA A 896 -11.70 -24.74 -21.83
N PRO A 897 -10.95 -24.96 -20.73
CA PRO A 897 -11.05 -26.19 -19.97
C PRO A 897 -12.50 -26.41 -19.53
N SER A 898 -13.00 -27.64 -19.62
CA SER A 898 -14.39 -27.92 -19.23
C SER A 898 -14.58 -27.65 -17.74
N SER A 899 -15.79 -27.27 -17.34
CA SER A 899 -16.13 -27.02 -15.93
C SER A 899 -15.76 -28.19 -15.00
N GLU A 900 -15.77 -29.41 -15.54
CA GLU A 900 -15.38 -30.65 -14.85
C GLU A 900 -13.86 -30.75 -14.63
N GLN A 901 -13.05 -30.27 -15.60
CA GLN A 901 -11.59 -30.16 -15.43
C GLN A 901 -11.20 -29.08 -14.43
N ILE A 902 -11.95 -27.96 -14.40
CA ILE A 902 -11.75 -26.89 -13.41
C ILE A 902 -12.07 -27.40 -12.00
N LEU A 903 -13.17 -28.15 -11.82
CA LEU A 903 -13.52 -28.78 -10.55
C LEU A 903 -12.45 -29.76 -10.05
N LEU A 904 -11.94 -30.64 -10.92
CA LEU A 904 -10.87 -31.57 -10.56
C LEU A 904 -9.57 -30.85 -10.18
N LEU A 905 -9.23 -29.75 -10.86
CA LEU A 905 -8.08 -28.91 -10.50
C LEU A 905 -8.27 -28.18 -9.17
N GLN A 906 -9.50 -27.77 -8.84
CA GLN A 906 -9.85 -27.18 -7.55
C GLN A 906 -9.73 -28.20 -6.41
N GLU A 907 -10.19 -29.44 -6.61
CA GLU A 907 -10.04 -30.53 -5.65
C GLU A 907 -8.57 -30.90 -5.42
N GLU A 908 -7.78 -31.01 -6.50
CA GLU A 908 -6.33 -31.26 -6.40
C GLU A 908 -5.61 -30.11 -5.68
N ALA A 909 -5.96 -28.86 -5.99
CA ALA A 909 -5.40 -27.68 -5.32
C ALA A 909 -5.76 -27.65 -3.83
N ALA A 910 -6.98 -28.04 -3.45
CA ALA A 910 -7.41 -28.10 -2.05
C ALA A 910 -6.63 -29.15 -1.26
N LEU A 911 -6.47 -30.36 -1.82
CA LEU A 911 -5.67 -31.44 -1.19
C LEU A 911 -4.20 -31.03 -1.04
N LEU A 912 -3.65 -30.35 -2.04
CA LEU A 912 -2.29 -29.84 -2.00
C LEU A 912 -2.13 -28.75 -0.94
N LYS A 913 -3.08 -27.82 -0.86
CA LYS A 913 -3.12 -26.75 0.15
C LYS A 913 -3.18 -27.32 1.56
N GLU A 914 -3.98 -28.37 1.78
CA GLU A 914 -4.06 -29.05 3.08
C GLU A 914 -2.77 -29.79 3.44
N ALA A 915 -2.13 -30.46 2.47
CA ALA A 915 -0.85 -31.14 2.67
C ALA A 915 0.29 -30.15 2.99
N VAL A 916 0.31 -28.99 2.31
CA VAL A 916 1.24 -27.89 2.57
C VAL A 916 1.04 -27.34 3.99
N ARG A 917 -0.20 -27.01 4.35
CA ARG A 917 -0.55 -26.44 5.66
C ARG A 917 -0.17 -27.36 6.82
N LYS A 918 -0.56 -28.64 6.76
CA LYS A 918 -0.25 -29.62 7.82
C LYS A 918 1.25 -29.72 8.06
N LYS A 919 2.05 -29.71 7.00
CA LYS A 919 3.50 -29.89 7.11
C LYS A 919 4.23 -28.62 7.56
N ILE A 920 3.74 -27.44 7.15
CA ILE A 920 4.25 -26.15 7.66
C ILE A 920 3.98 -26.03 9.16
N GLN A 921 2.77 -26.35 9.61
CA GLN A 921 2.41 -26.35 11.03
C GLN A 921 3.27 -27.34 11.83
N THR A 922 3.57 -28.52 11.27
CA THR A 922 4.44 -29.51 11.93
C THR A 922 5.88 -28.98 12.10
N LEU A 923 6.40 -28.24 11.11
CA LEU A 923 7.73 -27.63 11.15
C LEU A 923 7.80 -26.42 12.10
N GLU A 924 6.71 -25.65 12.20
CA GLU A 924 6.61 -24.53 13.15
C GLU A 924 6.48 -25.05 14.59
N THR A 925 5.85 -26.20 14.82
CA THR A 925 5.77 -26.82 16.15
C THR A 925 7.15 -27.35 16.61
N GLU A 926 8.00 -27.80 15.68
CA GLU A 926 9.39 -28.20 15.99
C GLU A 926 10.33 -26.98 16.24
N GLU A 927 9.99 -25.79 15.76
CA GLU A 927 10.69 -24.53 16.08
C GLU A 927 10.09 -23.80 17.31
N MET A 928 8.81 -24.04 17.65
CA MET A 928 8.11 -23.48 18.83
C MET A 928 8.25 -24.31 20.12
N ASP A 929 8.89 -25.48 20.10
CA ASP A 929 9.20 -26.25 21.32
C ASP A 929 10.40 -25.66 22.12
N CYS A 930 10.69 -24.37 21.93
CA CYS A 930 11.53 -23.56 22.81
C CYS A 930 10.68 -22.56 23.62
N GLU A 931 9.50 -22.95 24.11
CA GLU A 931 8.87 -22.30 25.25
C GLU A 931 8.91 -23.22 26.48
N VAL A 932 9.69 -22.76 27.47
CA VAL A 932 9.64 -23.08 28.91
C VAL A 932 8.92 -24.40 29.26
N VAL A 933 9.58 -25.53 29.01
CA VAL A 933 9.25 -26.75 29.74
C VAL A 933 9.98 -26.65 31.07
N GLU A 934 9.23 -26.38 32.14
CA GLU A 934 9.62 -26.82 33.49
C GLU A 934 9.76 -28.35 33.43
N ILE A 935 10.98 -28.81 33.13
CA ILE A 935 11.31 -30.22 33.19
C ILE A 935 11.55 -30.53 34.67
N ASP A 936 10.54 -31.15 35.28
CA ASP A 936 10.70 -31.90 36.51
C ASP A 936 11.78 -32.97 36.28
N HIS A 937 12.94 -32.74 36.87
CA HIS A 937 14.10 -33.61 36.76
C HIS A 937 13.85 -34.86 37.60
N GLU A 938 13.30 -35.91 37.00
CA GLU A 938 13.66 -37.26 37.39
C GLU A 938 13.29 -38.28 36.31
N GLN A 939 14.29 -39.05 35.89
CA GLN A 939 14.23 -40.22 35.02
C GLN A 939 14.14 -39.97 33.50
N LEU A 940 15.31 -39.87 32.85
CA LEU A 940 15.62 -40.66 31.64
C LEU A 940 17.14 -40.66 31.41
N SER A 941 17.73 -41.84 31.54
CA SER A 941 19.16 -42.11 31.61
C SER A 941 19.85 -42.25 30.23
N SER A 942 20.94 -41.49 30.07
CA SER A 942 22.23 -41.84 29.44
C SER A 942 22.28 -42.42 28.01
N LYS A 943 22.60 -41.58 27.03
CA LYS A 943 23.57 -41.86 25.93
C LYS A 943 24.26 -40.54 25.50
N ARG A 944 25.44 -40.23 26.06
CA ARG A 944 26.23 -39.03 25.73
C ARG A 944 27.01 -39.22 24.43
N ARG A 945 26.87 -38.30 23.46
CA ARG A 945 27.71 -38.18 22.25
C ARG A 945 29.01 -37.44 22.58
N LYS A 946 30.12 -37.86 21.95
CA LYS A 946 31.45 -37.24 22.07
C LYS A 946 31.52 -35.93 21.25
N MET A 947 32.14 -34.89 21.81
CA MET A 947 32.28 -33.57 21.16
C MET A 947 33.39 -33.59 20.08
N PRO A 948 33.29 -32.82 18.97
CA PRO A 948 34.31 -32.81 17.91
C PRO A 948 35.69 -32.29 18.38
N ASP A 949 36.78 -32.96 17.97
CA ASP A 949 38.16 -32.74 18.45
C ASP A 949 38.67 -31.29 18.32
N GLY A 950 38.19 -30.53 17.34
CA GLY A 950 38.56 -29.13 17.14
C GLY A 950 38.09 -28.21 18.27
N ILE A 951 36.94 -28.53 18.89
CA ILE A 951 36.40 -27.75 20.01
C ILE A 951 37.18 -28.06 21.29
N SER A 952 37.50 -29.33 21.54
CA SER A 952 38.34 -29.74 22.66
C SER A 952 39.71 -29.04 22.64
N LYS A 953 40.34 -28.96 21.46
CA LYS A 953 41.62 -28.24 21.29
C LYS A 953 41.49 -26.74 21.54
N GLY A 954 40.38 -26.14 21.12
CA GLY A 954 40.09 -24.72 21.40
C GLY A 954 39.95 -24.43 22.89
N VAL A 955 39.26 -25.32 23.63
CA VAL A 955 39.09 -25.20 25.09
C VAL A 955 40.43 -25.35 25.82
N GLU A 956 41.29 -26.29 25.41
CA GLU A 956 42.64 -26.43 25.98
C GLU A 956 43.50 -25.17 25.79
N LEU A 957 43.45 -24.55 24.60
CA LEU A 957 44.19 -23.30 24.33
C LEU A 957 43.68 -22.14 25.19
N LEU A 958 42.38 -22.04 25.40
CA LEU A 958 41.78 -21.04 26.27
C LEU A 958 42.18 -21.24 27.74
N GLN A 959 42.19 -22.49 28.23
CA GLN A 959 42.67 -22.81 29.58
C GLN A 959 44.14 -22.45 29.76
N SER A 960 44.99 -22.78 28.77
CA SER A 960 46.40 -22.40 28.82
C SER A 960 46.61 -20.89 28.78
N GLY A 961 45.82 -20.16 27.98
CA GLY A 961 45.87 -18.70 27.91
C GLY A 961 45.46 -18.04 29.23
N LEU A 962 44.39 -18.53 29.86
CA LEU A 962 43.95 -18.02 31.16
C LEU A 962 44.99 -18.23 32.26
N LYS A 963 45.63 -19.40 32.27
CA LYS A 963 46.68 -19.71 33.25
C LYS A 963 47.84 -18.72 33.16
N VAL A 964 48.29 -18.38 31.94
CA VAL A 964 49.36 -17.40 31.71
C VAL A 964 48.94 -16.01 32.20
N ILE A 965 47.69 -15.62 31.98
CA ILE A 965 47.15 -14.34 32.46
C ILE A 965 47.08 -14.32 34.00
N GLY A 966 46.62 -15.41 34.62
CA GLY A 966 46.57 -15.56 36.08
C GLY A 966 47.96 -15.51 36.73
N GLU A 967 48.97 -16.13 36.11
CA GLU A 967 50.36 -16.03 36.53
C GLU A 967 50.90 -14.59 36.40
N GLY A 968 50.55 -13.89 35.32
CA GLY A 968 50.88 -12.47 35.12
C GLY A 968 50.25 -11.55 36.16
N LEU A 969 48.97 -11.75 36.49
CA LEU A 969 48.29 -11.03 37.56
C LEU A 969 48.95 -11.29 38.92
N SER A 970 49.33 -12.54 39.20
CA SER A 970 50.05 -12.93 40.42
C SER A 970 51.43 -12.25 40.55
N GLN A 971 52.11 -12.00 39.42
CA GLN A 971 53.37 -11.26 39.38
C GLN A 971 53.14 -9.75 39.55
N TRP A 972 52.07 -9.21 38.97
CA TRP A 972 51.70 -7.79 39.10
C TRP A 972 51.40 -7.42 40.56
N GLN A 973 50.69 -8.28 41.29
CA GLN A 973 50.43 -8.11 42.72
C GLN A 973 51.71 -8.01 43.56
N LYS A 974 52.80 -8.69 43.14
CA LYS A 974 54.10 -8.66 43.83
C LYS A 974 54.93 -7.41 43.51
N THR A 975 54.66 -6.74 42.39
CA THR A 975 55.47 -5.62 41.89
C THR A 975 54.85 -4.24 42.18
N GLN A 976 53.52 -4.14 42.32
CA GLN A 976 52.84 -2.88 42.66
C GLN A 976 51.68 -3.08 43.66
N PRO A 977 51.93 -2.98 44.99
CA PRO A 977 50.89 -3.19 46.00
C PRO A 977 49.84 -2.07 46.12
N ASN A 978 50.00 -0.94 45.41
CA ASN A 978 49.11 0.23 45.55
C ASN A 978 47.90 0.25 44.60
N SER A 979 47.66 -0.80 43.79
CA SER A 979 46.47 -0.91 42.92
C SER A 979 45.60 -2.14 43.22
N LEU A 980 45.36 -2.44 44.50
CA LEU A 980 44.57 -3.58 44.96
C LEU A 980 43.14 -3.61 44.38
N ASP A 981 42.48 -2.45 44.26
CA ASP A 981 41.07 -2.40 43.81
C ASP A 981 40.88 -2.78 42.32
N LEU A 982 41.87 -2.46 41.47
CA LEU A 982 41.83 -2.82 40.05
C LEU A 982 42.28 -4.28 39.84
N HIS A 983 43.20 -4.75 40.68
CA HIS A 983 43.64 -6.14 40.71
C HIS A 983 42.50 -7.07 41.13
N ASP A 984 41.78 -6.77 42.21
CA ASP A 984 40.67 -7.60 42.70
C ASP A 984 39.48 -7.64 41.74
N LYS A 985 39.19 -6.53 41.04
CA LYS A 985 38.16 -6.48 39.97
C LYS A 985 38.54 -7.34 38.77
N LEU A 986 39.80 -7.30 38.35
CA LEU A 986 40.26 -8.17 37.27
C LEU A 986 40.26 -9.65 37.70
N LEU A 987 40.66 -9.94 38.93
CA LEU A 987 40.70 -11.31 39.47
C LEU A 987 39.30 -11.93 39.56
N THR A 988 38.30 -11.15 39.97
CA THR A 988 36.90 -11.60 39.97
C THR A 988 36.38 -11.86 38.56
N HIS A 989 36.65 -10.99 37.59
CA HIS A 989 36.25 -11.23 36.20
C HIS A 989 36.96 -12.43 35.57
N PHE A 990 38.26 -12.63 35.85
CA PHE A 990 38.99 -13.79 35.35
C PHE A 990 38.58 -15.09 36.04
N SER A 991 38.24 -15.08 37.33
CA SER A 991 37.69 -16.25 38.03
C SER A 991 36.36 -16.70 37.43
N CYS A 992 35.44 -15.77 37.13
CA CYS A 992 34.18 -16.10 36.47
C CYS A 992 34.41 -16.70 35.07
N LEU A 993 35.43 -16.18 34.34
CA LEU A 993 35.81 -16.70 33.03
C LEU A 993 36.47 -18.09 33.13
N GLU A 994 37.25 -18.33 34.18
CA GLU A 994 37.87 -19.62 34.48
C GLU A 994 36.82 -20.67 34.80
N ASP A 995 35.80 -20.32 35.59
CA ASP A 995 34.66 -21.20 35.89
C ASP A 995 33.86 -21.54 34.63
N ALA A 996 33.59 -20.55 33.76
CA ALA A 996 32.89 -20.76 32.49
C ALA A 996 33.68 -21.69 31.55
N ILE A 997 35.00 -21.50 31.45
CA ILE A 997 35.87 -22.34 30.61
C ILE A 997 36.05 -23.73 31.22
N THR A 998 36.11 -23.85 32.55
CA THR A 998 36.18 -25.15 33.24
C THR A 998 34.90 -25.93 33.08
N ASN A 999 33.74 -25.27 33.08
CA ASN A 999 32.47 -25.90 32.73
C ASN A 999 32.48 -26.39 31.28
N LEU A 1000 32.97 -25.59 30.33
CA LEU A 1000 33.15 -26.03 28.93
C LEU A 1000 34.13 -27.20 28.81
N ALA A 1001 35.20 -27.23 29.60
CA ALA A 1001 36.15 -28.32 29.66
C ALA A 1001 35.57 -29.58 30.33
N SER A 1002 34.68 -29.45 31.30
CA SER A 1002 33.97 -30.59 31.91
C SER A 1002 33.01 -31.25 30.91
N ILE A 1003 32.41 -30.43 30.04
CA ILE A 1003 31.57 -30.88 28.93
C ILE A 1003 32.43 -31.60 27.88
N ALA A 1004 33.60 -31.05 27.54
CA ALA A 1004 34.54 -31.61 26.57
C ALA A 1004 35.32 -32.86 27.07
N GLY A 1005 35.70 -32.89 28.35
CA GLY A 1005 36.55 -33.92 28.99
C GLY A 1005 35.80 -35.16 29.48
N SER A 1006 34.47 -35.17 29.43
CA SER A 1006 33.64 -36.33 29.79
C SER A 1006 33.70 -37.51 28.78
N GLY A 1007 34.68 -37.49 27.86
CA GLY A 1007 34.92 -38.50 26.84
C GLY A 1007 36.22 -39.31 26.96
N SER A 1008 36.98 -39.17 28.05
CA SER A 1008 38.19 -39.97 28.31
C SER A 1008 38.25 -40.49 29.75
N ASN A 1009 37.47 -41.54 30.01
CA ASN A 1009 37.86 -42.72 30.76
C ASN A 1009 36.99 -43.89 30.31
#